data_AF-A0A8H3CW02-F1
#
_entry.id   AF-A0A8H3CW02-F1
#
_cell.length_a   1.000
_cell.length_b   1.000
_cell.length_c   1.000
_cell.angle_alpha   90.00
_cell.angle_beta   90.00
_cell.angle_gamma   90.00
#
_symmetry.space_group_name_H-M   'P 1'
#
loop_
_entity.id
_entity.type
_entity.pdbx_description
1 polymer ?
#
loop_
_entity_poly.entity_id
_entity_poly.type
_entity_poly.pdbx_seq_one_letter_code
_entity_poly.pdbx_strand_id
1 'polypeptide(L)'
;MLWGIARRRLLSSTTTFAFRCSMSTQIRKVEKEKVCVIGSGNWGSAIARIAAINTKKNPDVFAEDVTMYVYEEQGRSLSALINDTHENPKYLPGIQLGHNVVAEPDLLKSIKDATALVFVLPHQFLPPVLNAIRGHVSHLTRAVSLIKGVEVEGAKISTFPTVISSELGIPCSALSGANIANEVAEDKFCESTLGVPPAPMTTPPDEDAQLHAFSESQLWHRLFQTNTFRIRVVQDVEGVCLCGGLKNVIALAAGFSDGLGWGSNSKAAIMRIGLLELKDFCLEFFPSTRASTFLEESCGVADIMTSCLSGRNRLIAEMMVKTGKGFRELEEEKLNGQKLQGPQTAQDLHAFLTARGDNVRRPGGYPLLEAVWRICYELLILAFDGFLSTTFLRTRRPTICTMAKEKVCLIGSGNWGSSIARIAAMNVKDHPDVFEEEITMFVHEEKVDGKPLSSIINNKHENVKYLPGIQLGSNVKAEPDLIKTIKGATALIVVVPHQFLEKVLDGVKEHLAPGARAVSLIKGVKADGGKIYTYPRIISSLLGIRCSTLGGANIAIGVAKDEFCESTLGVLPEGMKSHGEDSLSDADLWYKLFNRPTFRIRVVPDVDGVALCGGLKNVIALAAGFSDGLGWGSNTKSAIIRIGIMEIKDFCVHFFPEVKAETFLEESCGVADILTSCISGRNRKVAEDMVKTGKGFQQLEKEELGGQSLQGPQTAEQLHNFLEARSDEVRRSGGFPLIENVWKICYQGTPPEKLIEGL
;
A
#
# COMPACT_ATOMS: atom_id res chain seq x y z
N MET A 1 -49.41 29.96 -36.11
CA MET A 1 -50.71 29.34 -35.77
C MET A 1 -50.92 29.51 -34.27
N LEU A 2 -51.84 30.42 -33.91
CA LEU A 2 -52.60 30.60 -32.64
C LEU A 2 -51.79 30.71 -31.31
N TRP A 3 -51.44 31.92 -30.83
CA TRP A 3 -52.20 32.85 -29.92
C TRP A 3 -52.36 32.28 -28.49
N GLY A 4 -52.03 32.94 -27.36
CA GLY A 4 -52.04 34.36 -26.97
C GLY A 4 -53.31 34.70 -26.17
N ILE A 5 -53.18 35.38 -25.00
CA ILE A 5 -54.25 36.00 -24.13
C ILE A 5 -54.76 35.03 -23.01
N ALA A 6 -54.95 35.35 -21.70
CA ALA A 6 -55.45 36.55 -21.02
C ALA A 6 -54.98 36.71 -19.55
N ARG A 7 -54.96 37.99 -19.14
CA ARG A 7 -54.88 38.56 -17.79
C ARG A 7 -56.25 38.52 -17.07
N ARG A 8 -56.17 38.54 -15.72
CA ARG A 8 -56.99 39.27 -14.71
C ARG A 8 -58.23 38.63 -14.05
N ARG A 9 -58.18 38.78 -12.71
CA ARG A 9 -59.23 39.05 -11.69
C ARG A 9 -59.92 37.85 -11.03
N LEU A 10 -59.68 37.73 -9.72
CA LEU A 10 -60.69 38.06 -8.71
C LEU A 10 -60.02 38.48 -7.38
N LEU A 11 -60.50 39.60 -6.86
CA LEU A 11 -60.16 40.23 -5.58
C LEU A 11 -61.14 39.76 -4.50
N SER A 12 -60.73 39.98 -3.24
CA SER A 12 -61.50 40.06 -1.99
C SER A 12 -61.96 38.75 -1.31
N SER A 13 -61.28 38.41 -0.21
CA SER A 13 -61.90 38.58 1.11
C SER A 13 -60.82 38.74 2.17
N THR A 14 -60.85 39.88 2.83
CA THR A 14 -60.10 40.21 4.05
C THR A 14 -60.85 39.63 5.24
N THR A 15 -60.21 38.74 5.99
CA THR A 15 -60.55 38.52 7.41
C THR A 15 -59.25 38.50 8.20
N THR A 16 -58.97 39.64 8.82
CA THR A 16 -57.86 39.87 9.73
C THR A 16 -58.15 39.15 11.04
N PHE A 17 -57.51 38.00 11.29
CA PHE A 17 -57.35 37.47 12.64
C PHE A 17 -55.92 37.75 13.09
N ALA A 18 -55.75 38.85 13.82
CA ALA A 18 -54.50 39.16 14.50
C ALA A 18 -54.36 38.25 15.73
N PHE A 19 -53.60 37.17 15.60
CA PHE A 19 -52.93 36.57 16.75
C PHE A 19 -51.48 37.08 16.76
N ARG A 20 -51.20 37.92 17.76
CA ARG A 20 -49.84 38.33 18.13
C ARG A 20 -49.03 37.07 18.44
N CYS A 21 -48.17 36.64 17.53
CA CYS A 21 -47.04 35.79 17.90
C CYS A 21 -45.83 36.70 18.06
N SER A 22 -45.52 37.01 19.31
CA SER A 22 -44.21 37.53 19.71
C SER A 22 -43.18 36.44 19.45
N MET A 23 -42.69 36.31 18.22
CA MET A 23 -41.44 35.60 17.98
C MET A 23 -40.30 36.54 18.36
N SER A 24 -39.91 36.49 19.62
CA SER A 24 -38.55 36.86 19.99
C SER A 24 -37.63 35.92 19.23
N THR A 25 -37.02 36.40 18.15
CA THR A 25 -35.88 35.75 17.52
C THR A 25 -34.71 35.94 18.47
N GLN A 26 -34.71 35.19 19.59
CA GLN A 26 -33.48 34.92 20.31
C GLN A 26 -32.61 34.13 19.33
N ILE A 27 -31.64 34.80 18.75
CA ILE A 27 -30.50 34.16 18.10
C ILE A 27 -29.88 33.26 19.18
N ARG A 28 -30.20 31.96 19.18
CA ARG A 28 -29.57 30.99 20.09
C ARG A 28 -28.08 31.07 19.80
N LYS A 29 -27.32 31.57 20.76
CA LYS A 29 -25.86 31.63 20.70
C LYS A 29 -25.40 30.17 20.72
N VAL A 30 -24.96 29.66 19.57
CA VAL A 30 -24.40 28.30 19.48
C VAL A 30 -23.23 28.24 20.46
N GLU A 31 -23.31 27.34 21.44
CA GLU A 31 -22.21 27.13 22.37
C GLU A 31 -21.02 26.54 21.63
N LYS A 32 -19.82 27.02 21.96
CA LYS A 32 -18.59 26.55 21.33
C LYS A 32 -18.30 25.12 21.76
N GLU A 33 -17.74 24.34 20.85
CA GLU A 33 -17.36 22.96 21.09
C GLU A 33 -16.20 22.90 22.09
N LYS A 34 -16.32 22.09 23.14
CA LYS A 34 -15.27 21.88 24.15
C LYS A 34 -14.61 20.53 23.94
N VAL A 35 -13.30 20.54 23.73
CA VAL A 35 -12.52 19.35 23.36
C VAL A 35 -11.85 18.76 24.60
N CYS A 36 -12.05 17.46 24.82
CA CYS A 36 -11.30 16.68 25.80
C CYS A 36 -10.57 15.51 25.12
N VAL A 37 -9.26 15.44 25.33
CA VAL A 37 -8.39 14.35 24.90
C VAL A 37 -8.19 13.37 26.05
N ILE A 38 -8.76 12.17 25.92
CA ILE A 38 -8.67 11.12 26.92
C ILE A 38 -7.45 10.25 26.61
N GLY A 39 -6.33 10.59 27.25
CA GLY A 39 -5.06 9.87 27.16
C GLY A 39 -3.88 10.79 26.88
N SER A 40 -2.82 10.63 27.69
CA SER A 40 -1.62 11.48 27.69
C SER A 40 -0.36 10.77 27.18
N GLY A 41 -0.51 9.67 26.45
CA GLY A 41 0.61 8.98 25.81
C GLY A 41 1.24 9.81 24.68
N ASN A 42 2.23 9.24 23.98
CA ASN A 42 2.94 9.94 22.91
C ASN A 42 1.97 10.45 21.82
N TRP A 43 1.11 9.56 21.32
CA TRP A 43 0.10 9.93 20.33
C TRP A 43 -0.97 10.89 20.87
N GLY A 44 -1.39 10.73 22.13
CA GLY A 44 -2.35 11.64 22.76
C GLY A 44 -1.81 13.06 22.89
N SER A 45 -0.53 13.20 23.21
CA SER A 45 0.16 14.48 23.29
C SER A 45 0.29 15.15 21.92
N ALA A 46 0.68 14.40 20.88
CA ALA A 46 0.75 14.91 19.52
C ALA A 46 -0.62 15.40 19.01
N ILE A 47 -1.69 14.66 19.30
CA ILE A 47 -3.05 15.04 18.91
C ILE A 47 -3.61 16.20 19.75
N ALA A 48 -3.29 16.27 21.04
CA ALA A 48 -3.64 17.43 21.88
C ALA A 48 -3.01 18.72 21.34
N ARG A 49 -1.75 18.66 20.87
CA ARG A 49 -1.09 19.78 20.19
C ARG A 49 -1.82 20.20 18.91
N ILE A 50 -2.19 19.24 18.04
CA ILE A 50 -2.95 19.54 16.81
C ILE A 50 -4.30 20.17 17.14
N ALA A 51 -5.03 19.61 18.11
CA ALA A 51 -6.29 20.14 18.59
C ALA A 51 -6.12 21.58 19.09
N ALA A 52 -5.12 21.83 19.95
CA ALA A 52 -4.84 23.15 20.51
C ALA A 52 -4.51 24.22 19.47
N ILE A 53 -3.77 23.85 18.41
CA ILE A 53 -3.51 24.74 17.28
C ILE A 53 -4.81 25.11 16.57
N ASN A 54 -5.70 24.13 16.36
CA ASN A 54 -6.90 24.32 15.57
C ASN A 54 -8.08 24.94 16.34
N THR A 55 -8.21 24.68 17.65
CA THR A 55 -9.19 25.38 18.49
C THR A 55 -8.91 26.87 18.52
N LYS A 56 -7.64 27.27 18.62
CA LYS A 56 -7.20 28.67 18.55
C LYS A 56 -7.44 29.30 17.18
N LYS A 57 -7.25 28.54 16.08
CA LYS A 57 -7.49 29.01 14.70
C LYS A 57 -8.97 29.15 14.35
N ASN A 58 -9.86 28.42 15.04
CA ASN A 58 -11.30 28.39 14.76
C ASN A 58 -12.11 28.80 16.01
N PRO A 59 -11.94 30.04 16.53
CA PRO A 59 -12.58 30.48 17.77
C PRO A 59 -14.09 30.67 17.64
N ASP A 60 -14.62 30.68 16.41
CA ASP A 60 -16.06 30.65 16.11
C ASP A 60 -16.67 29.26 16.36
N VAL A 61 -15.85 28.21 16.33
CA VAL A 61 -16.29 26.81 16.48
C VAL A 61 -15.95 26.26 17.87
N PHE A 62 -14.72 26.44 18.34
CA PHE A 62 -14.21 25.78 19.53
C PHE A 62 -13.94 26.75 20.68
N ALA A 63 -14.12 26.26 21.91
CA ALA A 63 -13.44 26.85 23.06
C ALA A 63 -11.93 26.74 22.85
N GLU A 64 -11.16 27.75 23.28
CA GLU A 64 -9.72 27.78 23.02
C GLU A 64 -8.99 26.63 23.74
N ASP A 65 -9.38 26.34 24.98
CA ASP A 65 -8.76 25.32 25.81
C ASP A 65 -9.09 23.90 25.33
N VAL A 66 -8.07 23.05 25.32
CA VAL A 66 -8.15 21.61 25.11
C VAL A 66 -7.79 20.92 26.41
N THR A 67 -8.77 20.29 27.05
CA THR A 67 -8.51 19.50 28.26
C THR A 67 -7.87 18.17 27.87
N MET A 68 -6.83 17.75 28.58
CA MET A 68 -6.18 16.46 28.37
C MET A 68 -6.19 15.66 29.67
N TYR A 69 -6.85 14.49 29.67
CA TYR A 69 -6.81 13.59 30.81
C TYR A 69 -5.42 12.95 30.92
N VAL A 70 -4.77 13.16 32.07
CA VAL A 70 -3.43 12.64 32.36
C VAL A 70 -3.51 11.66 33.52
N TYR A 71 -3.27 10.38 33.23
CA TYR A 71 -3.16 9.38 34.29
C TYR A 71 -1.89 9.63 35.13
N GLU A 72 -2.07 9.74 36.45
CA GLU A 72 -0.95 9.94 37.38
C GLU A 72 -0.34 8.60 37.78
N GLU A 73 0.96 8.47 37.54
CA GLU A 73 1.76 7.34 38.03
C GLU A 73 2.52 7.75 39.31
N GLN A 74 3.04 6.77 40.06
CA GLN A 74 3.80 7.05 41.29
C GLN A 74 5.02 7.92 40.99
N GLY A 75 5.07 9.14 41.53
CA GLY A 75 6.17 10.09 41.33
C GLY A 75 5.74 11.55 41.33
N ARG A 76 6.46 12.39 40.57
CA ARG A 76 6.10 13.80 40.33
C ARG A 76 4.86 13.85 39.43
N SER A 77 3.89 14.69 39.78
CA SER A 77 2.65 14.86 39.00
C SER A 77 2.96 15.25 37.57
N LEU A 78 2.59 14.38 36.63
CA LEU A 78 2.81 14.62 35.20
C LEU A 78 1.87 15.71 34.70
N SER A 79 0.65 15.79 35.24
CA SER A 79 -0.31 16.85 34.87
C SER A 79 0.20 18.24 35.28
N ALA A 80 0.74 18.38 36.50
CA ALA A 80 1.36 19.62 36.96
C ALA A 80 2.54 20.02 36.07
N LEU A 81 3.40 19.05 35.72
CA LEU A 81 4.55 19.31 34.85
C LEU A 81 4.11 19.79 33.46
N ILE A 82 3.11 19.14 32.86
CA ILE A 82 2.56 19.56 31.56
C ILE A 82 1.96 20.97 31.66
N ASN A 83 1.25 21.30 32.73
CA ASN A 83 0.68 22.64 32.89
C ASN A 83 1.74 23.72 33.15
N ASP A 84 2.84 23.39 33.84
CA ASP A 84 3.93 24.32 34.13
C ASP A 84 4.83 24.57 32.91
N THR A 85 5.12 23.52 32.13
CA THR A 85 6.12 23.58 31.04
C THR A 85 5.52 23.53 29.63
N HIS A 86 4.21 23.25 29.52
CA HIS A 86 3.48 23.00 28.27
C HIS A 86 4.15 21.95 27.38
N GLU A 87 4.77 20.96 28.01
CA GLU A 87 5.46 19.84 27.36
C GLU A 87 5.09 18.56 28.11
N ASN A 88 5.03 17.43 27.39
CA ASN A 88 4.96 16.11 28.01
C ASN A 88 6.34 15.44 27.96
N PRO A 89 7.22 15.69 28.95
CA PRO A 89 8.62 15.26 28.88
C PRO A 89 8.79 13.74 28.97
N LYS A 90 7.75 13.01 29.41
CA LYS A 90 7.78 11.56 29.48
C LYS A 90 7.51 10.92 28.12
N TYR A 91 6.49 11.39 27.41
CA TYR A 91 5.99 10.72 26.21
C TYR A 91 6.26 11.46 24.91
N LEU A 92 6.49 12.78 24.95
CA LEU A 92 6.79 13.61 23.80
C LEU A 92 7.79 14.73 24.19
N PRO A 93 9.03 14.36 24.58
CA PRO A 93 10.02 15.31 25.05
C PRO A 93 10.45 16.29 23.96
N GLY A 94 10.70 17.54 24.35
CA GLY A 94 11.18 18.63 23.49
C GLY A 94 10.10 19.28 22.61
N ILE A 95 8.84 18.86 22.69
CA ILE A 95 7.74 19.44 21.91
C ILE A 95 6.76 20.20 22.80
N GLN A 96 6.49 21.44 22.43
CA GLN A 96 5.49 22.29 23.05
C GLN A 96 4.08 21.90 22.57
N LEU A 97 3.19 21.62 23.52
CA LEU A 97 1.78 21.27 23.28
C LEU A 97 0.90 22.49 23.01
N GLY A 98 1.31 23.66 23.51
CA GLY A 98 0.55 24.90 23.46
C GLY A 98 0.01 25.29 24.84
N HIS A 99 -0.04 26.60 25.10
CA HIS A 99 -0.48 27.14 26.40
C HIS A 99 -1.95 26.84 26.74
N ASN A 100 -2.76 26.54 25.72
CA ASN A 100 -4.17 26.20 25.84
C ASN A 100 -4.43 24.69 25.98
N VAL A 101 -3.40 23.85 26.13
CA VAL A 101 -3.57 22.46 26.58
C VAL A 101 -3.56 22.44 28.10
N VAL A 102 -4.67 21.98 28.70
CA VAL A 102 -4.85 21.91 30.15
C VAL A 102 -4.84 20.45 30.59
N ALA A 103 -3.79 20.02 31.27
CA ALA A 103 -3.68 18.69 31.83
C ALA A 103 -4.52 18.55 33.12
N GLU A 104 -5.43 17.58 33.14
CA GLU A 104 -6.34 17.31 34.26
C GLU A 104 -6.20 15.83 34.68
N PRO A 105 -5.79 15.54 35.93
CA PRO A 105 -5.64 14.17 36.42
C PRO A 105 -6.95 13.50 36.87
N ASP A 106 -8.02 14.27 37.10
CA ASP A 106 -9.34 13.73 37.45
C ASP A 106 -10.18 13.49 36.18
N LEU A 107 -10.49 12.22 35.91
CA LEU A 107 -11.21 11.83 34.70
C LEU A 107 -12.58 12.53 34.58
N LEU A 108 -13.35 12.64 35.65
CA LEU A 108 -14.69 13.25 35.60
C LEU A 108 -14.62 14.77 35.42
N LYS A 109 -13.63 15.43 36.03
CA LYS A 109 -13.38 16.86 35.76
C LYS A 109 -12.91 17.08 34.32
N SER A 110 -12.10 16.17 33.78
CA SER A 110 -11.53 16.33 32.44
C SER A 110 -12.60 16.34 31.34
N ILE A 111 -13.70 15.60 31.53
CA ILE A 111 -14.81 15.52 30.57
C ILE A 111 -15.96 16.49 30.87
N LYS A 112 -15.84 17.29 31.93
CA LYS A 112 -16.92 18.19 32.36
C LYS A 112 -17.24 19.19 31.25
N ASP A 113 -18.50 19.22 30.84
CA ASP A 113 -19.04 20.02 29.74
C ASP A 113 -18.41 19.74 28.36
N ALA A 114 -17.58 18.70 28.22
CA ALA A 114 -16.97 18.37 26.93
C ALA A 114 -18.03 17.94 25.93
N THR A 115 -17.97 18.48 24.71
CA THR A 115 -18.87 18.14 23.60
C THR A 115 -18.16 17.32 22.51
N ALA A 116 -16.83 17.25 22.56
CA ALA A 116 -15.99 16.45 21.69
C ALA A 116 -14.97 15.65 22.52
N LEU A 117 -15.09 14.33 22.53
CA LEU A 117 -14.18 13.41 23.23
C LEU A 117 -13.25 12.70 22.23
N VAL A 118 -11.94 12.81 22.47
CA VAL A 118 -10.90 12.14 21.67
C VAL A 118 -10.29 11.02 22.49
N PHE A 119 -10.63 9.77 22.18
CA PHE A 119 -10.11 8.60 22.90
C PHE A 119 -8.76 8.15 22.31
N VAL A 120 -7.68 8.28 23.09
CA VAL A 120 -6.31 8.01 22.65
C VAL A 120 -5.48 7.39 23.78
N LEU A 121 -5.89 6.19 24.17
CA LEU A 121 -5.26 5.41 25.22
C LEU A 121 -4.98 3.97 24.76
N PRO A 122 -4.03 3.25 25.38
CA PRO A 122 -3.87 1.81 25.17
C PRO A 122 -5.16 1.07 25.52
N HIS A 123 -5.63 0.17 24.65
CA HIS A 123 -6.98 -0.39 24.73
C HIS A 123 -7.30 -1.09 26.06
N GLN A 124 -6.30 -1.65 26.75
CA GLN A 124 -6.49 -2.29 28.05
C GLN A 124 -7.05 -1.34 29.14
N PHE A 125 -6.89 -0.03 28.95
CA PHE A 125 -7.42 0.98 29.88
C PHE A 125 -8.80 1.51 29.47
N LEU A 126 -9.35 1.09 28.33
CA LEU A 126 -10.65 1.58 27.87
C LEU A 126 -11.82 1.12 28.75
N PRO A 127 -11.95 -0.16 29.13
CA PRO A 127 -13.07 -0.59 29.98
C PRO A 127 -13.21 0.17 31.31
N PRO A 128 -12.15 0.37 32.13
CA PRO A 128 -12.29 1.13 33.37
C PRO A 128 -12.61 2.61 33.13
N VAL A 129 -12.10 3.22 32.05
CA VAL A 129 -12.44 4.61 31.68
C VAL A 129 -13.92 4.73 31.31
N LEU A 130 -14.43 3.84 30.44
CA LEU A 130 -15.83 3.85 30.04
C LEU A 130 -16.77 3.64 31.23
N ASN A 131 -16.43 2.72 32.14
CA ASN A 131 -17.21 2.49 33.36
C ASN A 131 -17.26 3.71 34.28
N ALA A 132 -16.16 4.47 34.39
CA ALA A 132 -16.10 5.66 35.23
C ALA A 132 -16.93 6.83 34.67
N ILE A 133 -16.93 7.04 33.34
CA ILE A 133 -17.61 8.18 32.71
C ILE A 133 -19.05 7.89 32.32
N ARG A 134 -19.51 6.64 32.41
CA ARG A 134 -20.89 6.24 32.09
C ARG A 134 -21.88 7.10 32.89
N GLY A 135 -22.87 7.66 32.21
CA GLY A 135 -23.87 8.55 32.81
C GLY A 135 -23.39 9.98 33.12
N HIS A 136 -22.13 10.30 32.86
CA HIS A 136 -21.55 11.65 33.06
C HIS A 136 -21.28 12.37 31.72
N VAL A 137 -21.60 11.73 30.59
CA VAL A 137 -21.42 12.27 29.24
C VAL A 137 -22.78 12.67 28.69
N SER A 138 -22.88 13.88 28.13
CA SER A 138 -24.11 14.34 27.47
C SER A 138 -24.39 13.51 26.22
N HIS A 139 -25.66 13.21 25.92
CA HIS A 139 -26.07 12.52 24.69
C HIS A 139 -25.75 13.32 23.42
N LEU A 140 -25.50 14.63 23.54
CA LEU A 140 -25.05 15.51 22.45
C LEU A 140 -23.53 15.46 22.22
N THR A 141 -22.79 14.74 23.08
CA THR A 141 -21.33 14.62 22.94
C THR A 141 -21.01 13.75 21.74
N ARG A 142 -19.94 14.07 21.02
CA ARG A 142 -19.41 13.23 19.94
C ARG A 142 -18.06 12.67 20.34
N ALA A 143 -17.78 11.44 19.94
CA ALA A 143 -16.51 10.79 20.19
C ALA A 143 -15.73 10.52 18.90
N VAL A 144 -14.41 10.46 19.01
CA VAL A 144 -13.53 9.90 17.99
C VAL A 144 -12.50 9.01 18.68
N SER A 145 -12.35 7.79 18.19
CA SER A 145 -11.38 6.81 18.68
C SER A 145 -10.14 6.79 17.80
N LEU A 146 -8.99 6.94 18.45
CA LEU A 146 -7.65 6.76 17.88
C LEU A 146 -6.99 5.50 18.47
N ILE A 147 -7.78 4.66 19.13
CA ILE A 147 -7.33 3.43 19.78
C ILE A 147 -7.11 2.36 18.71
N LYS A 148 -5.93 1.71 18.75
CA LYS A 148 -5.55 0.63 17.84
C LYS A 148 -5.78 -0.72 18.52
N GLY A 149 -6.45 -1.62 17.80
CA GLY A 149 -6.74 -3.00 18.21
C GLY A 149 -8.21 -3.34 18.00
N VAL A 150 -8.61 -4.48 18.55
CA VAL A 150 -9.98 -5.01 18.53
C VAL A 150 -10.27 -5.65 19.89
N GLU A 151 -11.55 -5.80 20.22
CA GLU A 151 -12.00 -6.60 21.36
C GLU A 151 -12.52 -7.94 20.84
N VAL A 152 -12.09 -9.04 21.44
CA VAL A 152 -12.49 -10.41 21.05
C VAL A 152 -13.06 -11.15 22.25
N GLU A 153 -14.27 -11.69 22.08
CA GLU A 153 -14.97 -12.53 23.05
C GLU A 153 -15.50 -13.79 22.35
N GLY A 154 -14.70 -14.87 22.38
CA GLY A 154 -15.01 -16.10 21.65
C GLY A 154 -15.14 -15.84 20.14
N ALA A 155 -16.32 -16.10 19.57
CA ALA A 155 -16.62 -15.88 18.15
C ALA A 155 -17.14 -14.46 17.84
N LYS A 156 -17.08 -13.53 18.79
CA LYS A 156 -17.46 -12.12 18.62
C LYS A 156 -16.20 -11.26 18.58
N ILE A 157 -16.15 -10.34 17.62
CA ILE A 157 -15.10 -9.34 17.46
C ILE A 157 -15.76 -7.96 17.34
N SER A 158 -15.26 -6.97 18.09
CA SER A 158 -15.80 -5.60 18.13
C SER A 158 -14.69 -4.57 17.90
N THR A 159 -15.01 -3.48 17.20
CA THR A 159 -14.10 -2.32 17.10
C THR A 159 -14.29 -1.39 18.30
N PHE A 160 -13.24 -0.67 18.71
CA PHE A 160 -13.35 0.26 19.84
C PHE A 160 -14.32 1.43 19.62
N PRO A 161 -14.47 2.00 18.40
CA PRO A 161 -15.58 2.92 18.13
C PRO A 161 -16.95 2.30 18.44
N THR A 162 -17.19 1.03 18.09
CA THR A 162 -18.43 0.32 18.39
C THR A 162 -18.61 0.14 19.91
N VAL A 163 -17.56 -0.25 20.63
CA VAL A 163 -17.58 -0.40 22.10
C VAL A 163 -17.90 0.95 22.77
N ILE A 164 -17.20 2.03 22.40
CA ILE A 164 -17.42 3.38 22.94
C ILE A 164 -18.85 3.84 22.68
N SER A 165 -19.34 3.63 21.44
CA SER A 165 -20.71 4.05 21.07
C SER A 165 -21.76 3.30 21.86
N SER A 166 -21.60 1.98 22.03
CA SER A 166 -22.53 1.13 22.77
C SER A 166 -22.56 1.46 24.27
N GLU A 167 -21.41 1.75 24.87
CA GLU A 167 -21.29 1.98 26.31
C GLU A 167 -21.71 3.38 26.75
N LEU A 168 -21.52 4.38 25.89
CA LEU A 168 -21.80 5.79 26.20
C LEU A 168 -23.08 6.32 25.54
N GLY A 169 -23.64 5.61 24.55
CA GLY A 169 -24.84 6.05 23.83
C GLY A 169 -24.62 7.27 22.94
N ILE A 170 -23.39 7.47 22.45
CA ILE A 170 -23.00 8.60 21.59
C ILE A 170 -22.32 8.10 20.30
N PRO A 171 -22.37 8.86 19.19
CA PRO A 171 -21.64 8.47 17.98
C PRO A 171 -20.12 8.51 18.20
N CYS A 172 -19.42 7.52 17.66
CA CYS A 172 -17.97 7.44 17.70
C CYS A 172 -17.37 7.27 16.29
N SER A 173 -16.60 8.27 15.87
CA SER A 173 -15.75 8.21 14.67
C SER A 173 -14.44 7.46 14.92
N ALA A 174 -13.67 7.17 13.89
CA ALA A 174 -12.33 6.57 13.99
C ALA A 174 -11.30 7.40 13.23
N LEU A 175 -10.08 7.53 13.75
CA LEU A 175 -8.97 8.17 13.04
C LEU A 175 -7.72 7.29 13.06
N SER A 176 -7.22 6.91 11.88
CA SER A 176 -5.98 6.14 11.69
C SER A 176 -5.27 6.56 10.40
N GLY A 177 -3.99 6.23 10.25
CA GLY A 177 -3.16 6.68 9.14
C GLY A 177 -1.68 6.44 9.36
N ALA A 178 -0.89 6.69 8.32
CA ALA A 178 0.57 6.82 8.41
C ALA A 178 0.95 8.06 9.25
N ASN A 179 0.86 7.94 10.59
CA ASN A 179 0.89 9.07 11.50
C ASN A 179 1.72 8.82 12.78
N ILE A 180 2.98 8.40 12.64
CA ILE A 180 3.95 8.34 13.76
C ILE A 180 3.95 9.66 14.54
N ALA A 181 3.69 9.57 15.84
CA ALA A 181 3.42 10.70 16.72
C ALA A 181 4.49 11.79 16.72
N ASN A 182 5.77 11.41 16.81
CA ASN A 182 6.87 12.37 16.81
C ASN A 182 6.93 13.17 15.51
N GLU A 183 6.74 12.53 14.36
CA GLU A 183 6.76 13.22 13.07
C GLU A 183 5.60 14.20 12.93
N VAL A 184 4.41 13.82 13.41
CA VAL A 184 3.23 14.72 13.47
C VAL A 184 3.48 15.91 14.38
N ALA A 185 4.10 15.65 15.54
CA ALA A 185 4.46 16.66 16.52
C ALA A 185 5.56 17.63 16.03
N GLU A 186 6.41 17.17 15.12
CA GLU A 186 7.45 17.96 14.43
C GLU A 186 6.93 18.67 13.17
N ASP A 187 5.60 18.66 12.93
CA ASP A 187 4.94 19.23 11.75
C ASP A 187 5.46 18.67 10.41
N LYS A 188 5.94 17.42 10.38
CA LYS A 188 6.26 16.73 9.13
C LYS A 188 4.98 16.33 8.41
N PHE A 189 4.99 16.40 7.08
CA PHE A 189 3.82 16.08 6.26
C PHE A 189 3.38 14.63 6.43
N CYS A 190 2.09 14.40 6.65
CA CYS A 190 1.48 13.09 6.62
C CYS A 190 -0.02 13.16 6.32
N GLU A 191 -0.59 12.02 5.97
CA GLU A 191 -2.01 11.85 5.72
C GLU A 191 -2.63 10.95 6.79
N SER A 192 -3.84 11.28 7.24
CA SER A 192 -4.65 10.43 8.08
C SER A 192 -6.06 10.31 7.52
N THR A 193 -6.71 9.19 7.77
CA THR A 193 -8.09 8.92 7.37
C THR A 193 -8.99 9.01 8.60
N LEU A 194 -10.10 9.75 8.45
CA LEU A 194 -11.17 9.87 9.43
C LEU A 194 -12.39 9.10 8.93
N GLY A 195 -12.73 8.01 9.61
CA GLY A 195 -13.98 7.29 9.41
C GLY A 195 -15.07 7.91 10.25
N VAL A 196 -16.13 8.42 9.62
CA VAL A 196 -17.31 8.96 10.32
C VAL A 196 -18.50 8.03 10.14
N PRO A 197 -19.36 7.87 11.15
CA PRO A 197 -20.57 7.08 10.99
C PRO A 197 -21.49 7.75 9.96
N PRO A 198 -22.33 6.98 9.25
CA PRO A 198 -23.33 7.54 8.35
C PRO A 198 -24.30 8.42 9.15
N ALA A 199 -24.74 9.53 8.55
CA ALA A 199 -25.78 10.35 9.14
C ALA A 199 -27.05 9.49 9.37
N PRO A 200 -27.75 9.60 10.51
CA PRO A 200 -28.94 8.80 10.77
C PRO A 200 -29.98 9.01 9.66
N MET A 201 -30.38 7.94 8.97
CA MET A 201 -31.33 8.00 7.85
C MET A 201 -32.82 8.08 8.28
N THR A 202 -33.14 7.95 9.57
CA THR A 202 -34.51 7.64 10.02
C THR A 202 -35.01 8.41 11.23
N THR A 203 -34.64 9.68 11.38
CA THR A 203 -35.47 10.60 12.15
C THR A 203 -35.90 11.75 11.23
N PRO A 204 -37.12 12.29 11.39
CA PRO A 204 -37.38 13.68 10.95
C PRO A 204 -36.24 14.56 11.50
N PRO A 205 -36.03 15.79 11.02
CA PRO A 205 -35.13 16.70 11.75
C PRO A 205 -35.67 16.83 13.18
N ASP A 206 -35.12 16.03 14.11
CA ASP A 206 -35.30 16.22 15.53
C ASP A 206 -34.80 17.64 15.80
N GLU A 207 -35.44 18.33 16.74
CA GLU A 207 -34.99 19.65 17.18
C GLU A 207 -33.48 19.62 17.56
N ASP A 208 -32.94 18.46 17.92
CA ASP A 208 -31.53 18.20 18.23
C ASP A 208 -30.59 18.19 17.02
N ALA A 209 -31.04 17.84 15.82
CA ALA A 209 -30.21 17.98 14.61
C ALA A 209 -29.92 19.45 14.26
N GLN A 210 -30.74 20.38 14.77
CA GLN A 210 -30.49 21.83 14.71
C GLN A 210 -29.61 22.34 15.86
N LEU A 211 -29.28 21.51 16.88
CA LEU A 211 -28.44 21.92 18.01
C LEU A 211 -26.94 21.93 17.68
N HIS A 212 -26.49 21.10 16.73
CA HIS A 212 -25.09 21.11 16.28
C HIS A 212 -24.92 22.00 15.04
N ALA A 213 -24.06 23.01 15.12
CA ALA A 213 -23.77 23.88 13.98
C ALA A 213 -22.97 23.18 12.85
N PHE A 214 -22.37 22.03 13.13
CA PHE A 214 -21.49 21.30 12.20
C PHE A 214 -21.82 19.80 12.18
N SER A 215 -21.74 19.19 11.00
CA SER A 215 -21.75 17.72 10.88
C SER A 215 -20.52 17.11 11.57
N GLU A 216 -20.59 15.81 11.92
CA GLU A 216 -19.44 15.13 12.53
C GLU A 216 -18.17 15.22 11.68
N SER A 217 -18.30 15.05 10.36
CA SER A 217 -17.19 15.21 9.42
C SER A 217 -16.57 16.60 9.48
N GLN A 218 -17.39 17.65 9.53
CA GLN A 218 -16.91 19.04 9.58
C GLN A 218 -16.22 19.35 10.92
N LEU A 219 -16.77 18.87 12.03
CA LEU A 219 -16.18 19.06 13.36
C LEU A 219 -14.78 18.46 13.42
N TRP A 220 -14.67 17.15 13.18
CA TRP A 220 -13.41 16.42 13.30
C TRP A 220 -12.38 16.86 12.27
N HIS A 221 -12.81 17.16 11.04
CA HIS A 221 -11.92 17.73 10.03
C HIS A 221 -11.37 19.08 10.48
N ARG A 222 -12.20 20.01 10.99
CA ARG A 222 -11.71 21.31 11.50
C ARG A 222 -10.78 21.15 12.72
N LEU A 223 -11.04 20.16 13.57
CA LEU A 223 -10.23 19.91 14.76
C LEU A 223 -8.83 19.37 14.41
N PHE A 224 -8.72 18.51 13.40
CA PHE A 224 -7.47 17.82 13.10
C PHE A 224 -6.71 18.34 11.88
N GLN A 225 -7.39 18.89 10.86
CA GLN A 225 -6.75 19.34 9.62
C GLN A 225 -5.70 20.43 9.88
N THR A 226 -4.49 20.24 9.35
CA THR A 226 -3.46 21.29 9.23
C THR A 226 -2.85 21.31 7.82
N ASN A 227 -1.79 22.09 7.60
CA ASN A 227 -1.06 22.08 6.33
C ASN A 227 -0.23 20.79 6.17
N THR A 228 0.18 20.20 7.29
CA THR A 228 1.10 19.04 7.36
C THR A 228 0.42 17.79 7.90
N PHE A 229 -0.74 17.91 8.57
CA PHE A 229 -1.60 16.80 8.97
C PHE A 229 -2.89 16.83 8.13
N ARG A 230 -2.89 16.13 6.99
CA ARG A 230 -4.00 16.13 6.03
C ARG A 230 -5.02 15.05 6.37
N ILE A 231 -6.29 15.41 6.48
CA ILE A 231 -7.40 14.50 6.80
C ILE A 231 -8.20 14.18 5.55
N ARG A 232 -8.29 12.89 5.19
CA ARG A 232 -9.32 12.38 4.29
C ARG A 232 -10.48 11.81 5.08
N VAL A 233 -11.70 12.19 4.73
CA VAL A 233 -12.91 11.74 5.42
C VAL A 233 -13.59 10.65 4.60
N VAL A 234 -13.91 9.52 5.24
CA VAL A 234 -14.63 8.40 4.65
C VAL A 234 -15.81 7.98 5.53
N GLN A 235 -16.81 7.35 4.92
CA GLN A 235 -17.95 6.77 5.63
C GLN A 235 -17.70 5.28 5.93
N ASP A 236 -16.66 5.02 6.70
CA ASP A 236 -16.22 3.66 7.06
C ASP A 236 -15.45 3.68 8.38
N VAL A 237 -16.19 3.74 9.50
CA VAL A 237 -15.61 3.78 10.86
C VAL A 237 -14.85 2.48 11.16
N GLU A 238 -15.49 1.34 10.87
CA GLU A 238 -14.92 0.02 11.17
C GLU A 238 -13.65 -0.21 10.35
N GLY A 239 -13.67 0.11 9.05
CA GLY A 239 -12.52 -0.07 8.16
C GLY A 239 -11.32 0.77 8.59
N VAL A 240 -11.54 2.03 8.97
CA VAL A 240 -10.46 2.91 9.47
C VAL A 240 -9.87 2.39 10.79
N CYS A 241 -10.72 1.91 11.71
CA CYS A 241 -10.26 1.31 12.96
C CYS A 241 -9.45 0.03 12.73
N LEU A 242 -9.97 -0.88 11.90
CA LEU A 242 -9.37 -2.19 11.64
C LEU A 242 -8.04 -2.07 10.89
N CYS A 243 -7.94 -1.14 9.95
CA CYS A 243 -6.68 -0.73 9.34
C CYS A 243 -5.59 -0.44 10.40
N GLY A 244 -5.91 0.41 11.38
CA GLY A 244 -5.02 0.75 12.48
C GLY A 244 -4.71 -0.41 13.44
N GLY A 245 -5.68 -1.29 13.67
CA GLY A 245 -5.55 -2.44 14.58
C GLY A 245 -4.71 -3.58 14.01
N LEU A 246 -4.98 -3.99 12.77
CA LEU A 246 -4.45 -5.22 12.19
C LEU A 246 -3.06 -5.06 11.54
N LYS A 247 -2.69 -3.84 11.12
CA LYS A 247 -1.37 -3.55 10.50
C LYS A 247 -0.17 -4.01 11.33
N ASN A 248 -0.30 -4.03 12.66
CA ASN A 248 0.79 -4.37 13.56
C ASN A 248 1.19 -5.85 13.43
N VAL A 249 0.25 -6.73 13.09
CA VAL A 249 0.50 -8.15 12.82
C VAL A 249 1.33 -8.29 11.53
N ILE A 250 0.98 -7.52 10.49
CA ILE A 250 1.73 -7.47 9.23
C ILE A 250 3.14 -6.89 9.44
N ALA A 251 3.27 -5.88 10.31
CA ALA A 251 4.57 -5.31 10.67
C ALA A 251 5.48 -6.33 11.38
N LEU A 252 4.94 -7.23 12.21
CA LEU A 252 5.72 -8.35 12.76
C LEU A 252 6.25 -9.27 11.65
N ALA A 253 5.39 -9.66 10.70
CA ALA A 253 5.81 -10.49 9.56
C ALA A 253 6.94 -9.85 8.75
N ALA A 254 6.84 -8.54 8.49
CA ALA A 254 7.89 -7.78 7.83
C ALA A 254 9.19 -7.75 8.65
N GLY A 255 9.09 -7.62 9.97
CA GLY A 255 10.25 -7.69 10.88
C GLY A 255 10.91 -9.06 10.90
N PHE A 256 10.14 -10.15 10.91
CA PHE A 256 10.70 -11.50 10.79
C PHE A 256 11.45 -11.69 9.47
N SER A 257 10.89 -11.18 8.37
CA SER A 257 11.56 -11.16 7.06
C SER A 257 12.87 -10.37 7.07
N ASP A 258 12.90 -9.19 7.71
CA ASP A 258 14.12 -8.39 7.88
C ASP A 258 15.17 -9.14 8.72
N GLY A 259 14.72 -9.79 9.79
CA GLY A 259 15.57 -10.56 10.71
C GLY A 259 16.23 -11.77 10.05
N LEU A 260 15.49 -12.46 9.18
CA LEU A 260 15.97 -13.62 8.41
C LEU A 260 16.79 -13.24 7.16
N GLY A 261 16.83 -11.95 6.81
CA GLY A 261 17.59 -11.46 5.65
C GLY A 261 16.99 -11.86 4.29
N TRP A 262 15.68 -12.07 4.21
CA TRP A 262 15.00 -12.47 2.96
C TRP A 262 14.93 -11.38 1.87
N GLY A 263 15.36 -10.17 2.18
CA GLY A 263 15.45 -9.07 1.20
C GLY A 263 14.12 -8.37 0.91
N SER A 264 14.19 -7.37 0.03
CA SER A 264 13.08 -6.44 -0.23
C SER A 264 11.94 -7.05 -1.04
N ASN A 265 12.21 -8.04 -1.90
CA ASN A 265 11.15 -8.72 -2.67
C ASN A 265 10.19 -9.47 -1.73
N SER A 266 10.73 -10.25 -0.79
CA SER A 266 9.93 -10.99 0.21
C SER A 266 9.17 -10.04 1.10
N LYS A 267 9.81 -8.96 1.56
CA LYS A 267 9.16 -7.93 2.37
C LYS A 267 7.97 -7.29 1.66
N ALA A 268 8.12 -6.92 0.39
CA ALA A 268 7.03 -6.34 -0.39
C ALA A 268 5.89 -7.33 -0.64
N ALA A 269 6.21 -8.61 -0.89
CA ALA A 269 5.22 -9.67 -1.00
C ALA A 269 4.44 -9.84 0.33
N ILE A 270 5.12 -9.86 1.48
CA ILE A 270 4.50 -9.93 2.80
C ILE A 270 3.56 -8.75 3.04
N MET A 271 3.99 -7.53 2.72
CA MET A 271 3.15 -6.33 2.87
C MET A 271 1.90 -6.39 2.02
N ARG A 272 2.02 -6.84 0.77
CA ARG A 272 0.90 -7.00 -0.16
C ARG A 272 -0.06 -8.12 0.28
N ILE A 273 0.47 -9.29 0.66
CA ILE A 273 -0.33 -10.41 1.19
C ILE A 273 -1.08 -9.95 2.44
N GLY A 274 -0.39 -9.27 3.36
CA GLY A 274 -0.99 -8.75 4.58
C GLY A 274 -2.08 -7.72 4.31
N LEU A 275 -1.89 -6.81 3.35
CA LEU A 275 -2.92 -5.87 2.93
C LEU A 275 -4.17 -6.59 2.41
N LEU A 276 -4.01 -7.63 1.59
CA LEU A 276 -5.15 -8.40 1.09
C LEU A 276 -5.82 -9.24 2.17
N GLU A 277 -5.07 -9.90 3.06
CA GLU A 277 -5.65 -10.63 4.19
C GLU A 277 -6.40 -9.69 5.13
N LEU A 278 -5.88 -8.48 5.39
CA LEU A 278 -6.56 -7.45 6.16
C LEU A 278 -7.87 -7.04 5.48
N LYS A 279 -7.84 -6.70 4.18
CA LYS A 279 -9.03 -6.34 3.39
C LYS A 279 -10.08 -7.45 3.45
N ASP A 280 -9.68 -8.67 3.10
CA ASP A 280 -10.59 -9.83 3.03
C ASP A 280 -11.19 -10.14 4.40
N PHE A 281 -10.39 -10.08 5.47
CA PHE A 281 -10.84 -10.26 6.86
C PHE A 281 -11.91 -9.24 7.22
N CYS A 282 -11.67 -7.96 6.92
CA CYS A 282 -12.61 -6.90 7.25
C CYS A 282 -13.91 -7.04 6.45
N LEU A 283 -13.83 -7.31 5.14
CA LEU A 283 -15.03 -7.49 4.32
C LEU A 283 -15.84 -8.73 4.73
N GLU A 284 -15.18 -9.79 5.20
CA GLU A 284 -15.83 -11.02 5.66
C GLU A 284 -16.55 -10.83 7.01
N PHE A 285 -15.90 -10.17 7.97
CA PHE A 285 -16.38 -10.11 9.36
C PHE A 285 -17.03 -8.78 9.74
N PHE A 286 -16.85 -7.72 8.95
CA PHE A 286 -17.41 -6.39 9.14
C PHE A 286 -18.04 -5.89 7.84
N PRO A 287 -19.29 -6.29 7.53
CA PRO A 287 -19.95 -5.99 6.26
C PRO A 287 -20.15 -4.50 5.96
N SER A 288 -19.98 -3.62 6.95
CA SER A 288 -20.07 -2.16 6.76
C SER A 288 -18.81 -1.57 6.10
N THR A 289 -17.72 -2.34 6.07
CA THR A 289 -16.42 -1.90 5.54
C THR A 289 -16.37 -1.84 4.02
N ARG A 290 -15.44 -1.05 3.49
CA ARG A 290 -15.27 -0.81 2.05
C ARG A 290 -13.86 -1.14 1.60
N ALA A 291 -13.74 -1.83 0.46
CA ALA A 291 -12.45 -2.21 -0.12
C ALA A 291 -11.50 -1.01 -0.33
N SER A 292 -12.04 0.15 -0.75
CA SER A 292 -11.27 1.37 -0.99
C SER A 292 -10.61 1.94 0.28
N THR A 293 -11.20 1.74 1.46
CA THR A 293 -10.60 2.14 2.75
C THR A 293 -9.25 1.45 2.99
N PHE A 294 -9.09 0.22 2.51
CA PHE A 294 -7.85 -0.54 2.68
C PHE A 294 -6.83 -0.21 1.58
N LEU A 295 -7.29 -0.09 0.34
CA LEU A 295 -6.44 -0.03 -0.84
C LEU A 295 -6.04 1.40 -1.26
N GLU A 296 -6.87 2.39 -0.95
CA GLU A 296 -6.71 3.77 -1.45
C GLU A 296 -6.37 4.77 -0.33
N GLU A 297 -6.88 4.54 0.88
CA GLU A 297 -6.75 5.47 2.00
C GLU A 297 -5.45 5.32 2.79
N SER A 298 -5.07 6.41 3.50
CA SER A 298 -3.83 6.42 4.30
C SER A 298 -3.86 5.36 5.41
N CYS A 299 -5.00 5.17 6.08
CA CYS A 299 -5.14 4.18 7.15
C CYS A 299 -4.82 2.75 6.70
N GLY A 300 -5.09 2.40 5.44
CA GLY A 300 -4.76 1.09 4.89
C GLY A 300 -3.33 1.04 4.39
N VAL A 301 -3.16 1.25 3.09
CA VAL A 301 -1.90 0.98 2.38
C VAL A 301 -0.72 1.79 2.94
N ALA A 302 -0.87 3.09 3.24
CA ALA A 302 0.24 3.93 3.72
C ALA A 302 0.65 3.59 5.15
N ASP A 303 -0.30 3.27 6.02
CA ASP A 303 -0.05 2.94 7.42
C ASP A 303 0.63 1.56 7.58
N ILE A 304 0.25 0.59 6.75
CA ILE A 304 0.98 -0.69 6.62
C ILE A 304 2.43 -0.41 6.20
N MET A 305 2.64 0.44 5.20
CA MET A 305 4.00 0.81 4.77
C MET A 305 4.82 1.40 5.90
N THR A 306 4.28 2.43 6.56
CA THR A 306 4.94 3.11 7.68
C THR A 306 5.31 2.11 8.78
N SER A 307 4.37 1.24 9.13
CA SER A 307 4.54 0.22 10.18
C SER A 307 5.57 -0.85 9.82
N CYS A 308 5.59 -1.32 8.56
CA CYS A 308 6.53 -2.33 8.07
C CYS A 308 7.93 -1.77 7.76
N LEU A 309 8.09 -0.45 7.60
CA LEU A 309 9.38 0.19 7.32
C LEU A 309 10.08 0.65 8.59
N SER A 310 9.36 1.30 9.50
CA SER A 310 9.96 1.93 10.70
C SER A 310 9.20 1.66 11.99
N GLY A 311 8.14 0.85 11.96
CA GLY A 311 7.31 0.57 13.13
C GLY A 311 8.02 -0.26 14.21
N ARG A 312 7.57 -0.09 15.46
CA ARG A 312 8.09 -0.80 16.64
C ARG A 312 7.87 -2.31 16.55
N ASN A 313 6.72 -2.77 16.06
CA ASN A 313 6.44 -4.19 15.83
C ASN A 313 7.48 -4.83 14.91
N ARG A 314 7.74 -4.21 13.76
CA ARG A 314 8.78 -4.64 12.82
C ARG A 314 10.17 -4.67 13.47
N LEU A 315 10.55 -3.60 14.18
CA LEU A 315 11.85 -3.51 14.84
C LEU A 315 12.07 -4.65 15.85
N ILE A 316 11.09 -4.89 16.72
CA ILE A 316 11.19 -5.94 17.75
C ILE A 316 11.21 -7.33 17.11
N ALA A 317 10.37 -7.60 16.12
CA ALA A 317 10.38 -8.87 15.39
C ALA A 317 11.72 -9.14 14.66
N GLU A 318 12.33 -8.12 14.07
CA GLU A 318 13.66 -8.22 13.47
C GLU A 318 14.72 -8.58 14.51
N MET A 319 14.72 -7.87 15.65
CA MET A 319 15.69 -8.12 16.73
C MET A 319 15.48 -9.47 17.38
N MET A 320 14.24 -9.93 17.53
CA MET A 320 13.90 -11.26 18.04
C MET A 320 14.60 -12.34 17.21
N VAL A 321 14.50 -12.28 15.88
CA VAL A 321 15.17 -13.25 15.00
C VAL A 321 16.69 -13.13 15.10
N LYS A 322 17.23 -11.91 15.14
CA LYS A 322 18.69 -11.68 15.18
C LYS A 322 19.35 -12.03 16.52
N THR A 323 18.62 -11.95 17.62
CA THR A 323 19.16 -12.11 18.98
C THR A 323 18.68 -13.36 19.70
N GLY A 324 17.56 -13.96 19.26
CA GLY A 324 16.89 -15.06 19.96
C GLY A 324 16.14 -14.66 21.23
N LYS A 325 16.12 -13.37 21.60
CA LYS A 325 15.44 -12.86 22.80
C LYS A 325 13.92 -12.85 22.63
N GLY A 326 13.19 -13.02 23.73
CA GLY A 326 11.72 -12.95 23.75
C GLY A 326 11.17 -11.52 23.63
N PHE A 327 9.90 -11.39 23.21
CA PHE A 327 9.24 -10.08 23.06
C PHE A 327 9.32 -9.22 24.32
N ARG A 328 9.02 -9.79 25.50
CA ARG A 328 9.02 -9.04 26.76
C ARG A 328 10.37 -8.42 27.09
N GLU A 329 11.45 -9.17 26.90
CA GLU A 329 12.81 -8.69 27.14
C GLU A 329 13.15 -7.54 26.17
N LEU A 330 12.86 -7.72 24.88
CA LEU A 330 13.13 -6.70 23.88
C LEU A 330 12.25 -5.44 24.05
N GLU A 331 11.01 -5.58 24.53
CA GLU A 331 10.15 -4.44 24.88
C GLU A 331 10.80 -3.59 25.98
N GLU A 332 11.24 -4.23 27.06
CA GLU A 332 11.87 -3.57 28.21
C GLU A 332 13.18 -2.87 27.79
N GLU A 333 13.98 -3.51 26.93
CA GLU A 333 15.25 -2.96 26.45
C GLU A 333 15.12 -1.81 25.44
N LYS A 334 14.05 -1.79 24.63
CA LYS A 334 14.01 -0.95 23.42
C LYS A 334 12.86 0.04 23.36
N LEU A 335 11.80 -0.16 24.14
CA LEU A 335 10.57 0.62 24.00
C LEU A 335 10.29 1.58 25.16
N ASN A 336 11.22 1.71 26.13
CA ASN A 336 11.12 2.66 27.25
C ASN A 336 9.75 2.64 27.95
N GLY A 337 9.24 1.44 28.24
CA GLY A 337 7.93 1.24 28.89
C GLY A 337 6.71 1.26 27.95
N GLN A 338 6.88 1.48 26.64
CA GLN A 338 5.80 1.33 25.68
C GLN A 338 5.57 -0.15 25.34
N LYS A 339 4.30 -0.57 25.25
CA LYS A 339 3.92 -1.95 24.93
C LYS A 339 3.78 -2.21 23.43
N LEU A 340 4.11 -3.43 23.02
CA LEU A 340 3.92 -3.92 21.66
C LEU A 340 2.49 -4.48 21.51
N GLN A 341 1.72 -3.96 20.55
CA GLN A 341 0.34 -4.41 20.35
C GLN A 341 0.22 -5.61 19.40
N GLY A 342 1.19 -5.79 18.50
CA GLY A 342 1.14 -6.81 17.44
C GLY A 342 0.93 -8.24 17.94
N PRO A 343 1.71 -8.75 18.92
CA PRO A 343 1.55 -10.11 19.42
C PRO A 343 0.16 -10.34 19.99
N GLN A 344 -0.32 -9.44 20.85
CA GLN A 344 -1.66 -9.55 21.45
C GLN A 344 -2.74 -9.56 20.36
N THR A 345 -2.67 -8.65 19.39
CA THR A 345 -3.63 -8.63 18.27
C THR A 345 -3.57 -9.92 17.45
N ALA A 346 -2.40 -10.51 17.23
CA ALA A 346 -2.28 -11.81 16.57
C ALA A 346 -2.96 -12.93 17.37
N GLN A 347 -2.85 -12.91 18.70
CA GLN A 347 -3.54 -13.84 19.59
C GLN A 347 -5.05 -13.66 19.57
N ASP A 348 -5.53 -12.42 19.59
CA ASP A 348 -6.97 -12.11 19.53
C ASP A 348 -7.57 -12.61 18.20
N LEU A 349 -6.87 -12.38 17.08
CA LEU A 349 -7.31 -12.85 15.77
C LEU A 349 -7.31 -14.37 15.66
N HIS A 350 -6.28 -15.05 16.16
CA HIS A 350 -6.23 -16.50 16.17
C HIS A 350 -7.35 -17.10 17.04
N ALA A 351 -7.60 -16.55 18.22
CA ALA A 351 -8.68 -16.98 19.10
C ALA A 351 -10.05 -16.81 18.41
N PHE A 352 -10.27 -15.66 17.77
CA PHE A 352 -11.48 -15.39 16.99
C PHE A 352 -11.65 -16.37 15.82
N LEU A 353 -10.63 -16.55 14.98
CA LEU A 353 -10.69 -17.45 13.81
C LEU A 353 -10.91 -18.90 14.23
N THR A 354 -10.25 -19.35 15.31
CA THR A 354 -10.45 -20.68 15.89
C THR A 354 -11.87 -20.87 16.39
N ALA A 355 -12.43 -19.87 17.08
CA ALA A 355 -13.81 -19.91 17.56
C ALA A 355 -14.85 -19.91 16.42
N ARG A 356 -14.51 -19.34 15.25
CA ARG A 356 -15.37 -19.37 14.05
C ARG A 356 -15.34 -20.73 13.34
N GLY A 357 -14.22 -21.44 13.39
CA GLY A 357 -14.05 -22.78 12.80
C GLY A 357 -14.38 -22.79 11.31
N ASP A 358 -15.20 -23.76 10.88
CA ASP A 358 -15.61 -23.95 9.47
C ASP A 358 -16.43 -22.79 8.88
N ASN A 359 -16.78 -21.77 9.68
CA ASN A 359 -17.49 -20.58 9.19
C ASN A 359 -16.59 -19.53 8.52
N VAL A 360 -15.28 -19.79 8.41
CA VAL A 360 -14.35 -18.97 7.62
C VAL A 360 -14.54 -19.26 6.13
N ARG A 361 -14.96 -18.25 5.36
CA ARG A 361 -15.33 -18.37 3.95
C ARG A 361 -14.13 -18.23 3.01
N ARG A 362 -13.10 -17.48 3.42
CA ARG A 362 -11.89 -17.26 2.59
C ARG A 362 -11.20 -18.59 2.25
N PRO A 363 -11.05 -18.95 0.97
CA PRO A 363 -10.31 -20.15 0.58
C PRO A 363 -8.87 -20.09 1.08
N GLY A 364 -8.45 -21.12 1.83
CA GLY A 364 -7.12 -21.17 2.45
C GLY A 364 -6.96 -20.35 3.74
N GLY A 365 -8.05 -19.79 4.28
CA GLY A 365 -8.05 -19.06 5.56
C GLY A 365 -7.21 -17.78 5.50
N TYR A 366 -6.54 -17.43 6.61
CA TYR A 366 -5.68 -16.25 6.75
C TYR A 366 -4.23 -16.66 7.10
N PRO A 367 -3.49 -17.22 6.12
CA PRO A 367 -2.22 -17.90 6.39
C PRO A 367 -1.11 -16.97 6.90
N LEU A 368 -1.08 -15.70 6.51
CA LEU A 368 -0.09 -14.77 7.06
C LEU A 368 -0.43 -14.41 8.51
N LEU A 369 -1.69 -14.09 8.82
CA LEU A 369 -2.13 -13.79 10.18
C LEU A 369 -1.85 -14.98 11.11
N GLU A 370 -2.18 -16.18 10.66
CA GLU A 370 -1.93 -17.43 11.39
C GLU A 370 -0.43 -17.70 11.56
N ALA A 371 0.38 -17.52 10.51
CA ALA A 371 1.83 -17.71 10.60
C ALA A 371 2.47 -16.77 11.62
N VAL A 372 2.03 -15.50 11.70
CA VAL A 372 2.53 -14.55 12.70
C VAL A 372 2.18 -14.99 14.11
N TRP A 373 0.94 -15.43 14.34
CA TRP A 373 0.54 -15.96 15.65
C TRP A 373 1.39 -17.18 16.04
N ARG A 374 1.56 -18.14 15.14
CA ARG A 374 2.40 -19.33 15.37
C ARG A 374 3.83 -18.97 15.71
N ILE A 375 4.43 -17.98 15.03
CA ILE A 375 5.78 -17.50 15.36
C ILE A 375 5.82 -16.87 16.76
N CYS A 376 4.79 -16.10 17.13
CA CYS A 376 4.74 -15.41 18.41
C CYS A 376 4.46 -16.32 19.60
N TYR A 377 3.72 -17.43 19.42
CA TYR A 377 3.18 -18.23 20.54
C TYR A 377 3.48 -19.73 20.46
N GLU A 378 3.62 -20.32 19.27
CA GLU A 378 3.92 -21.77 19.13
C GLU A 378 5.42 -22.05 18.91
N LEU A 379 6.07 -21.28 18.05
CA LEU A 379 7.44 -21.54 17.57
C LEU A 379 8.52 -20.90 18.45
N LEU A 380 8.15 -20.26 19.55
CA LEU A 380 9.07 -19.82 20.61
C LEU A 380 9.51 -20.96 21.56
N ILE A 381 9.10 -22.21 21.29
CA ILE A 381 9.49 -23.43 22.05
C ILE A 381 10.21 -24.48 21.17
N LEU A 382 10.25 -24.35 19.83
CA LEU A 382 10.76 -25.40 18.93
C LEU A 382 11.82 -24.92 17.93
N ALA A 383 12.81 -24.15 18.39
CA ALA A 383 14.02 -23.89 17.62
C ALA A 383 15.14 -24.89 17.95
N PHE A 384 14.85 -26.19 17.91
CA PHE A 384 15.79 -27.31 17.69
C PHE A 384 14.97 -28.59 17.42
N ASP A 385 14.27 -28.65 16.30
CA ASP A 385 14.29 -29.87 15.49
C ASP A 385 13.76 -29.59 14.09
N GLY A 386 14.52 -30.03 13.10
CA GLY A 386 14.15 -29.92 11.70
C GLY A 386 12.94 -30.79 11.41
N PHE A 387 11.86 -30.18 10.92
CA PHE A 387 10.77 -30.93 10.32
C PHE A 387 10.29 -30.26 9.03
N LEU A 388 10.99 -30.58 7.95
CA LEU A 388 10.38 -30.64 6.63
C LEU A 388 9.56 -31.92 6.58
N SER A 389 8.23 -31.82 6.54
CA SER A 389 7.39 -32.92 6.11
C SER A 389 6.42 -32.44 5.03
N THR A 390 6.81 -32.79 3.81
CA THR A 390 6.00 -32.89 2.62
C THR A 390 4.78 -33.79 2.88
N THR A 391 3.57 -33.28 2.64
CA THR A 391 2.38 -34.14 2.54
C THR A 391 1.73 -34.00 1.16
N PHE A 392 2.01 -35.00 0.34
CA PHE A 392 1.18 -35.67 -0.66
C PHE A 392 0.09 -34.85 -1.39
N LEU A 393 0.40 -34.49 -2.64
CA LEU A 393 -0.60 -34.39 -3.70
C LEU A 393 -0.81 -35.77 -4.33
N ARG A 394 -2.04 -36.27 -4.22
CA ARG A 394 -2.50 -37.49 -4.90
C ARG A 394 -2.93 -37.12 -6.32
N THR A 395 -2.09 -37.36 -7.30
CA THR A 395 -2.41 -37.14 -8.72
C THR A 395 -3.28 -38.28 -9.26
N ARG A 396 -4.45 -37.94 -9.81
CA ARG A 396 -5.20 -38.81 -10.73
C ARG A 396 -4.38 -38.94 -12.02
N ARG A 397 -4.31 -40.16 -12.59
CA ARG A 397 -3.71 -40.40 -13.92
C ARG A 397 -4.56 -39.69 -14.98
N PRO A 398 -3.99 -38.86 -15.87
CA PRO A 398 -4.66 -38.45 -17.08
C PRO A 398 -4.52 -39.52 -18.15
N THR A 399 -5.57 -39.66 -18.95
CA THR A 399 -5.56 -40.30 -20.25
C THR A 399 -4.51 -39.59 -21.12
N ILE A 400 -3.59 -40.34 -21.73
CA ILE A 400 -2.55 -39.79 -22.60
C ILE A 400 -3.23 -39.32 -23.90
N CYS A 401 -3.50 -38.01 -24.01
CA CYS A 401 -3.67 -37.36 -25.30
C CYS A 401 -2.30 -36.76 -25.65
N THR A 402 -1.68 -37.21 -26.74
CA THR A 402 -0.36 -36.74 -27.17
C THR A 402 -0.46 -35.36 -27.81
N MET A 403 -0.55 -34.31 -27.00
CA MET A 403 -0.35 -32.94 -27.48
C MET A 403 1.12 -32.75 -27.89
N ALA A 404 1.36 -31.96 -28.92
CA ALA A 404 2.71 -31.54 -29.28
C ALA A 404 3.30 -30.69 -28.14
N LYS A 405 4.56 -30.96 -27.78
CA LYS A 405 5.22 -30.24 -26.69
C LYS A 405 5.57 -28.81 -27.10
N GLU A 406 5.51 -27.91 -26.14
CA GLU A 406 5.87 -26.51 -26.30
C GLU A 406 7.40 -26.36 -26.27
N LYS A 407 7.95 -25.68 -27.27
CA LYS A 407 9.38 -25.39 -27.35
C LYS A 407 9.64 -23.95 -26.91
N VAL A 408 10.45 -23.80 -25.86
CA VAL A 408 10.72 -22.52 -25.19
C VAL A 408 11.99 -21.86 -25.73
N CYS A 409 11.89 -20.57 -26.03
CA CYS A 409 13.02 -19.72 -26.43
C CYS A 409 13.01 -18.42 -25.59
N LEU A 410 14.16 -18.06 -25.02
CA LEU A 410 14.40 -16.74 -24.43
C LEU A 410 15.13 -15.83 -25.42
N ILE A 411 14.55 -14.67 -25.72
CA ILE A 411 15.18 -13.58 -26.46
C ILE A 411 15.72 -12.58 -25.43
N GLY A 412 17.00 -12.76 -25.05
CA GLY A 412 17.70 -11.91 -24.10
C GLY A 412 18.43 -12.69 -23.00
N SER A 413 19.65 -12.25 -22.69
CA SER A 413 20.59 -12.95 -21.78
C SER A 413 21.18 -12.04 -20.70
N GLY A 414 20.49 -10.95 -20.36
CA GLY A 414 20.90 -10.06 -19.28
C GLY A 414 20.72 -10.70 -17.89
N ASN A 415 20.83 -9.89 -16.83
CA ASN A 415 20.66 -10.36 -15.45
C ASN A 415 19.28 -11.01 -15.25
N TRP A 416 18.20 -10.29 -15.58
CA TRP A 416 16.83 -10.83 -15.49
C TRP A 416 16.54 -11.97 -16.46
N GLY A 417 17.04 -11.89 -17.70
CA GLY A 417 16.89 -12.97 -18.69
C GLY A 417 17.52 -14.28 -18.21
N SER A 418 18.70 -14.21 -17.59
CA SER A 418 19.38 -15.37 -17.01
C SER A 418 18.63 -15.94 -15.79
N SER A 419 18.14 -15.09 -14.89
CA SER A 419 17.32 -15.54 -13.74
C SER A 419 16.06 -16.27 -14.19
N ILE A 420 15.39 -15.78 -15.23
CA ILE A 420 14.18 -16.39 -15.77
C ILE A 420 14.50 -17.64 -16.60
N ALA A 421 15.63 -17.68 -17.31
CA ALA A 421 16.10 -18.90 -17.97
C ALA A 421 16.23 -20.06 -16.97
N ARG A 422 16.79 -19.78 -15.78
CA ARG A 422 16.90 -20.75 -14.69
C ARG A 422 15.53 -21.25 -14.21
N ILE A 423 14.58 -20.33 -13.96
CA ILE A 423 13.21 -20.70 -13.54
C ILE A 423 12.54 -21.58 -14.59
N ALA A 424 12.58 -21.15 -15.86
CA ALA A 424 12.00 -21.88 -16.98
C ALA A 424 12.65 -23.27 -17.11
N ALA A 425 13.98 -23.37 -17.01
CA ALA A 425 14.73 -24.62 -17.13
C ALA A 425 14.38 -25.65 -16.06
N MET A 426 14.06 -25.20 -14.84
CA MET A 426 13.55 -26.09 -13.79
C MET A 426 12.11 -26.54 -14.10
N ASN A 427 11.24 -25.63 -14.52
CA ASN A 427 9.83 -25.93 -14.72
C ASN A 427 9.54 -26.79 -15.96
N VAL A 428 10.33 -26.68 -17.04
CA VAL A 428 10.18 -27.60 -18.19
C VAL A 428 10.49 -29.05 -17.81
N LYS A 429 11.38 -29.27 -16.82
CA LYS A 429 11.66 -30.61 -16.26
C LYS A 429 10.54 -31.11 -15.37
N ASP A 430 9.90 -30.23 -14.62
CA ASP A 430 8.74 -30.55 -13.77
C ASP A 430 7.47 -30.81 -14.59
N HIS A 431 7.43 -30.39 -15.86
CA HIS A 431 6.30 -30.51 -16.78
C HIS A 431 6.69 -31.14 -18.14
N PRO A 432 7.24 -32.37 -18.16
CA PRO A 432 7.75 -33.00 -19.38
C PRO A 432 6.65 -33.44 -20.35
N ASP A 433 5.40 -33.47 -19.90
CA ASP A 433 4.19 -33.67 -20.70
C ASP A 433 3.82 -32.42 -21.51
N VAL A 434 4.27 -31.25 -21.08
CA VAL A 434 3.95 -29.96 -21.72
C VAL A 434 5.12 -29.42 -22.53
N PHE A 435 6.35 -29.47 -22.01
CA PHE A 435 7.49 -28.76 -22.61
C PHE A 435 8.57 -29.71 -23.14
N GLU A 436 9.27 -29.28 -24.17
CA GLU A 436 10.60 -29.81 -24.49
C GLU A 436 11.57 -29.46 -23.35
N GLU A 437 12.52 -30.36 -23.07
CA GLU A 437 13.48 -30.16 -21.96
C GLU A 437 14.50 -29.06 -22.28
N GLU A 438 14.99 -28.99 -23.54
CA GLU A 438 15.96 -27.97 -23.98
C GLU A 438 15.29 -26.61 -24.16
N ILE A 439 15.85 -25.59 -23.52
CA ILE A 439 15.49 -24.19 -23.71
C ILE A 439 16.62 -23.50 -24.44
N THR A 440 16.30 -22.74 -25.49
CA THR A 440 17.27 -21.90 -26.19
C THR A 440 17.25 -20.48 -25.63
N MET A 441 18.41 -19.85 -25.50
CA MET A 441 18.56 -18.49 -25.01
C MET A 441 19.44 -17.69 -25.97
N PHE A 442 18.87 -16.65 -26.58
CA PHE A 442 19.60 -15.74 -27.44
C PHE A 442 20.57 -14.91 -26.60
N VAL A 443 21.86 -15.05 -26.90
CA VAL A 443 22.95 -14.31 -26.26
C VAL A 443 23.57 -13.37 -27.27
N HIS A 444 23.47 -12.05 -27.04
CA HIS A 444 24.27 -11.12 -27.82
C HIS A 444 25.75 -11.41 -27.59
N GLU A 445 26.47 -11.75 -28.67
CA GLU A 445 27.80 -12.32 -28.53
C GLU A 445 28.81 -11.29 -28.01
N GLU A 446 29.47 -11.64 -26.93
CA GLU A 446 30.49 -10.82 -26.28
C GLU A 446 31.69 -11.69 -25.90
N LYS A 447 32.86 -11.08 -25.76
CA LYS A 447 34.05 -11.80 -25.28
C LYS A 447 34.27 -11.53 -23.79
N VAL A 448 34.34 -12.59 -23.00
CA VAL A 448 34.76 -12.55 -21.59
C VAL A 448 36.00 -13.42 -21.48
N ASP A 449 37.11 -12.85 -21.00
CA ASP A 449 38.42 -13.51 -20.94
C ASP A 449 38.84 -14.16 -22.28
N GLY A 450 38.57 -13.46 -23.39
CA GLY A 450 38.91 -13.90 -24.74
C GLY A 450 38.02 -15.01 -25.32
N LYS A 451 37.05 -15.54 -24.57
CA LYS A 451 36.12 -16.59 -25.02
C LYS A 451 34.73 -16.03 -25.31
N PRO A 452 33.99 -16.57 -26.30
CA PRO A 452 32.60 -16.18 -26.55
C PRO A 452 31.71 -16.48 -25.33
N LEU A 453 30.89 -15.52 -24.93
CA LEU A 453 30.01 -15.64 -23.76
C LEU A 453 29.03 -16.80 -23.92
N SER A 454 28.49 -17.00 -25.13
CA SER A 454 27.61 -18.13 -25.45
C SER A 454 28.28 -19.48 -25.14
N SER A 455 29.56 -19.63 -25.50
CA SER A 455 30.35 -20.82 -25.23
C SER A 455 30.67 -20.99 -23.75
N ILE A 456 30.89 -19.91 -23.01
CA ILE A 456 31.09 -19.98 -21.56
C ILE A 456 29.83 -20.48 -20.88
N ILE A 457 28.66 -19.93 -21.24
CA ILE A 457 27.37 -20.33 -20.69
C ILE A 457 27.10 -21.81 -20.98
N ASN A 458 27.32 -22.29 -22.21
CA ASN A 458 27.07 -23.69 -22.55
C ASN A 458 28.00 -24.68 -21.84
N ASN A 459 29.23 -24.29 -21.51
CA ASN A 459 30.20 -25.16 -20.83
C ASN A 459 30.10 -25.11 -19.30
N LYS A 460 29.82 -23.93 -18.74
CA LYS A 460 29.77 -23.71 -17.28
C LYS A 460 28.36 -23.69 -16.70
N HIS A 461 27.34 -23.62 -17.55
CA HIS A 461 25.93 -23.38 -17.21
C HIS A 461 25.73 -22.14 -16.31
N GLU A 462 26.55 -21.12 -16.55
CA GLU A 462 26.58 -19.88 -15.76
C GLU A 462 26.79 -18.68 -16.69
N ASN A 463 26.00 -17.63 -16.51
CA ASN A 463 26.23 -16.34 -17.14
C ASN A 463 27.17 -15.49 -16.29
N VAL A 464 28.47 -15.76 -16.42
CA VAL A 464 29.54 -15.16 -15.59
C VAL A 464 29.58 -13.63 -15.64
N LYS A 465 29.00 -13.00 -16.67
CA LYS A 465 28.97 -11.53 -16.81
C LYS A 465 27.74 -10.92 -16.14
N TYR A 466 26.56 -11.47 -16.40
CA TYR A 466 25.30 -10.84 -16.03
C TYR A 466 24.61 -11.44 -14.81
N LEU A 467 24.93 -12.67 -14.43
CA LEU A 467 24.41 -13.36 -13.25
C LEU A 467 25.50 -14.28 -12.65
N PRO A 468 26.61 -13.71 -12.16
CA PRO A 468 27.74 -14.50 -11.66
C PRO A 468 27.35 -15.31 -10.41
N GLY A 469 27.89 -16.54 -10.32
CA GLY A 469 27.70 -17.46 -9.19
C GLY A 469 26.37 -18.23 -9.19
N ILE A 470 25.53 -18.09 -10.23
CA ILE A 470 24.25 -18.79 -10.34
C ILE A 470 24.26 -19.78 -11.51
N GLN A 471 23.88 -21.03 -11.21
CA GLN A 471 23.73 -22.09 -12.19
C GLN A 471 22.36 -22.03 -12.88
N LEU A 472 22.35 -22.00 -14.22
CA LEU A 472 21.15 -21.88 -15.06
C LEU A 472 20.44 -23.22 -15.31
N GLY A 473 21.18 -24.32 -15.26
CA GLY A 473 20.70 -25.65 -15.63
C GLY A 473 21.31 -26.14 -16.94
N SER A 474 21.60 -27.44 -17.01
CA SER A 474 22.25 -28.07 -18.18
C SER A 474 21.41 -28.05 -19.45
N ASN A 475 20.10 -27.83 -19.32
CA ASN A 475 19.14 -27.75 -20.40
C ASN A 475 18.91 -26.33 -20.94
N VAL A 476 19.67 -25.33 -20.47
CA VAL A 476 19.72 -23.99 -21.09
C VAL A 476 20.86 -23.95 -22.10
N LYS A 477 20.52 -23.69 -23.36
CA LYS A 477 21.46 -23.59 -24.47
C LYS A 477 21.56 -22.14 -24.96
N ALA A 478 22.72 -21.54 -24.73
CA ALA A 478 23.07 -20.23 -25.27
C ALA A 478 23.35 -20.32 -26.77
N GLU A 479 22.70 -19.49 -27.56
CA GLU A 479 22.85 -19.40 -29.01
C GLU A 479 23.01 -17.92 -29.44
N PRO A 480 24.09 -17.55 -30.15
CA PRO A 480 24.29 -16.18 -30.62
C PRO A 480 23.53 -15.83 -31.89
N ASP A 481 23.00 -16.81 -32.62
CA ASP A 481 22.17 -16.59 -33.81
C ASP A 481 20.67 -16.57 -33.43
N LEU A 482 20.03 -15.42 -33.58
CA LEU A 482 18.63 -15.24 -33.20
C LEU A 482 17.68 -16.17 -33.97
N ILE A 483 17.91 -16.37 -35.27
CA ILE A 483 17.05 -17.20 -36.12
C ILE A 483 17.16 -18.67 -35.73
N LYS A 484 18.37 -19.14 -35.37
CA LYS A 484 18.55 -20.48 -34.81
C LYS A 484 17.89 -20.62 -33.44
N THR A 485 17.94 -19.58 -32.61
CA THR A 485 17.33 -19.58 -31.28
C THR A 485 15.81 -19.78 -31.38
N ILE A 486 15.13 -19.02 -32.25
CA ILE A 486 13.67 -19.08 -32.37
C ILE A 486 13.15 -20.27 -33.19
N LYS A 487 14.03 -21.06 -33.82
CA LYS A 487 13.63 -22.10 -34.77
C LYS A 487 12.74 -23.17 -34.12
N GLY A 488 11.48 -23.18 -34.54
CA GLY A 488 10.45 -24.11 -34.05
C GLY A 488 9.94 -23.77 -32.65
N ALA A 489 10.34 -22.64 -32.07
CA ALA A 489 9.86 -22.21 -30.75
C ALA A 489 8.38 -21.80 -30.84
N THR A 490 7.56 -22.34 -29.94
CA THR A 490 6.13 -22.02 -29.79
C THR A 490 5.89 -21.08 -28.61
N ALA A 491 6.84 -20.98 -27.68
CA ALA A 491 6.80 -20.10 -26.52
C ALA A 491 8.03 -19.18 -26.47
N LEU A 492 7.85 -17.90 -26.81
CA LEU A 492 8.91 -16.89 -26.86
C LEU A 492 8.85 -15.98 -25.61
N ILE A 493 9.93 -15.94 -24.84
CA ILE A 493 10.10 -15.01 -23.72
C ILE A 493 10.97 -13.85 -24.20
N VAL A 494 10.43 -12.63 -24.21
CA VAL A 494 11.14 -11.44 -24.69
C VAL A 494 11.63 -10.60 -23.50
N VAL A 495 12.94 -10.53 -23.32
CA VAL A 495 13.58 -9.93 -22.12
C VAL A 495 14.89 -9.21 -22.48
N VAL A 496 14.78 -8.23 -23.36
CA VAL A 496 15.89 -7.34 -23.76
C VAL A 496 15.72 -5.94 -23.16
N PRO A 497 16.82 -5.17 -22.99
CA PRO A 497 16.70 -3.74 -22.75
C PRO A 497 15.89 -3.08 -23.86
N HIS A 498 14.94 -2.23 -23.49
CA HIS A 498 13.91 -1.75 -24.42
C HIS A 498 14.46 -1.01 -25.64
N GLN A 499 15.58 -0.30 -25.47
CA GLN A 499 16.24 0.46 -26.53
C GLN A 499 16.73 -0.42 -27.70
N PHE A 500 16.86 -1.74 -27.48
CA PHE A 500 17.30 -2.69 -28.50
C PHE A 500 16.15 -3.50 -29.11
N LEU A 501 14.92 -3.37 -28.59
CA LEU A 501 13.80 -4.26 -28.92
C LEU A 501 13.51 -4.32 -30.42
N GLU A 502 13.28 -3.17 -31.06
CA GLU A 502 12.90 -3.11 -32.48
C GLU A 502 14.00 -3.71 -33.37
N LYS A 503 15.27 -3.40 -33.07
CA LYS A 503 16.42 -3.95 -33.80
C LYS A 503 16.57 -5.46 -33.60
N VAL A 504 16.34 -5.97 -32.39
CA VAL A 504 16.45 -7.41 -32.11
C VAL A 504 15.31 -8.18 -32.77
N LEU A 505 14.10 -7.62 -32.83
CA LEU A 505 12.95 -8.32 -33.41
C LEU A 505 12.82 -8.16 -34.93
N ASP A 506 13.73 -7.44 -35.57
CA ASP A 506 13.77 -7.29 -37.03
C ASP A 506 13.97 -8.66 -37.71
N GLY A 507 13.12 -8.98 -38.69
CA GLY A 507 13.15 -10.25 -39.41
C GLY A 507 12.72 -11.50 -38.61
N VAL A 508 12.28 -11.35 -37.34
CA VAL A 508 11.86 -12.50 -36.51
C VAL A 508 10.53 -13.07 -36.98
N LYS A 509 9.61 -12.22 -37.45
CA LYS A 509 8.24 -12.58 -37.84
C LYS A 509 8.19 -13.68 -38.91
N GLU A 510 9.10 -13.62 -39.86
CA GLU A 510 9.22 -14.54 -41.00
C GLU A 510 9.64 -15.96 -40.60
N HIS A 511 10.13 -16.13 -39.37
CA HIS A 511 10.73 -17.37 -38.87
C HIS A 511 9.95 -18.00 -37.70
N LEU A 512 8.81 -17.41 -37.32
CA LEU A 512 7.98 -17.89 -36.22
C LEU A 512 7.31 -19.23 -36.57
N ALA A 513 7.24 -20.13 -35.58
CA ALA A 513 6.46 -21.34 -35.71
C ALA A 513 4.95 -21.02 -35.76
N PRO A 514 4.13 -21.80 -36.49
CA PRO A 514 2.67 -21.67 -36.42
C PRO A 514 2.18 -21.79 -34.97
N GLY A 515 1.32 -20.86 -34.54
CA GLY A 515 0.79 -20.84 -33.17
C GLY A 515 1.77 -20.31 -32.10
N ALA A 516 2.92 -19.76 -32.49
CA ALA A 516 3.85 -19.14 -31.56
C ALA A 516 3.20 -18.02 -30.73
N ARG A 517 3.57 -17.95 -29.45
CA ARG A 517 3.09 -16.97 -28.48
C ARG A 517 4.27 -16.31 -27.79
N ALA A 518 4.11 -15.04 -27.44
CA ALA A 518 5.13 -14.28 -26.74
C ALA A 518 4.72 -13.93 -25.30
N VAL A 519 5.70 -13.71 -24.44
CA VAL A 519 5.53 -13.03 -23.15
C VAL A 519 6.64 -11.99 -22.98
N SER A 520 6.26 -10.74 -22.71
CA SER A 520 7.18 -9.64 -22.47
C SER A 520 7.53 -9.56 -20.98
N LEU A 521 8.82 -9.47 -20.69
CA LEU A 521 9.34 -9.17 -19.34
C LEU A 521 9.99 -7.77 -19.29
N ILE A 522 9.79 -6.96 -20.33
CA ILE A 522 10.40 -5.64 -20.47
C ILE A 522 9.60 -4.63 -19.64
N LYS A 523 10.26 -4.00 -18.66
CA LYS A 523 9.70 -2.90 -17.87
C LYS A 523 10.00 -1.55 -18.54
N GLY A 524 8.96 -0.74 -18.70
CA GLY A 524 9.01 0.58 -19.32
C GLY A 524 7.82 0.83 -20.25
N VAL A 525 7.77 2.02 -20.83
CA VAL A 525 6.81 2.40 -21.86
C VAL A 525 7.52 3.15 -22.99
N LYS A 526 6.90 3.23 -24.17
CA LYS A 526 7.32 4.12 -25.26
C LYS A 526 6.26 5.19 -25.44
N ALA A 527 6.64 6.46 -25.38
CA ALA A 527 5.74 7.58 -25.67
C ALA A 527 6.07 8.22 -27.02
N ASP A 528 5.04 8.58 -27.78
CA ASP A 528 5.15 9.31 -29.05
C ASP A 528 3.90 10.17 -29.28
N GLY A 529 4.08 11.48 -29.47
CA GLY A 529 3.03 12.42 -29.89
C GLY A 529 1.71 12.34 -29.10
N GLY A 530 1.77 12.27 -27.76
CA GLY A 530 0.57 12.18 -26.90
C GLY A 530 -0.05 10.78 -26.80
N LYS A 531 0.69 9.74 -27.20
CA LYS A 531 0.34 8.33 -27.03
C LYS A 531 1.42 7.60 -26.24
N ILE A 532 1.00 6.59 -25.50
CA ILE A 532 1.88 5.67 -24.77
C ILE A 532 1.60 4.25 -25.26
N TYR A 533 2.67 3.52 -25.54
CA TYR A 533 2.65 2.14 -26.00
C TYR A 533 3.34 1.23 -24.99
N THR A 534 2.69 0.14 -24.63
CA THR A 534 3.27 -0.91 -23.79
C THR A 534 4.10 -1.87 -24.67
N TYR A 535 5.21 -2.37 -24.12
CA TYR A 535 6.06 -3.33 -24.84
C TYR A 535 5.36 -4.61 -25.31
N PRO A 536 4.43 -5.25 -24.56
CA PRO A 536 3.67 -6.37 -25.12
C PRO A 536 2.87 -5.99 -26.37
N ARG A 537 2.31 -4.78 -26.46
CA ARG A 537 1.60 -4.32 -27.67
C ARG A 537 2.56 -4.05 -28.84
N ILE A 538 3.72 -3.47 -28.56
CA ILE A 538 4.79 -3.28 -29.56
C ILE A 538 5.25 -4.63 -30.11
N ILE A 539 5.54 -5.61 -29.23
CA ILE A 539 5.94 -6.97 -29.62
C ILE A 539 4.84 -7.64 -30.45
N SER A 540 3.58 -7.52 -30.02
CA SER A 540 2.45 -8.09 -30.77
C SER A 540 2.36 -7.49 -32.18
N SER A 541 2.59 -6.18 -32.32
CA SER A 541 2.59 -5.49 -33.62
C SER A 541 3.75 -5.92 -34.51
N LEU A 542 4.97 -6.03 -33.96
CA LEU A 542 6.16 -6.41 -34.71
C LEU A 542 6.10 -7.87 -35.18
N LEU A 543 5.63 -8.77 -34.31
CA LEU A 543 5.67 -10.21 -34.56
C LEU A 543 4.37 -10.77 -35.15
N GLY A 544 3.24 -10.06 -35.04
CA GLY A 544 1.93 -10.54 -35.49
C GLY A 544 1.39 -11.72 -34.67
N ILE A 545 1.85 -11.88 -33.43
CA ILE A 545 1.42 -12.93 -32.49
C ILE A 545 0.95 -12.30 -31.17
N ARG A 546 0.17 -13.06 -30.39
CA ARG A 546 -0.29 -12.62 -29.06
C ARG A 546 0.91 -12.51 -28.10
N CYS A 547 0.93 -11.44 -27.31
CA CYS A 547 1.97 -11.21 -26.32
C CYS A 547 1.37 -10.96 -24.92
N SER A 548 1.66 -11.86 -24.00
CA SER A 548 1.40 -11.70 -22.56
C SER A 548 2.48 -10.81 -21.92
N THR A 549 2.35 -10.50 -20.64
CA THR A 549 3.38 -9.76 -19.89
C THR A 549 3.60 -10.36 -18.50
N LEU A 550 4.81 -10.27 -17.98
CA LEU A 550 5.16 -10.70 -16.63
C LEU A 550 5.85 -9.55 -15.88
N GLY A 551 5.25 -9.08 -14.79
CA GLY A 551 5.77 -8.00 -13.96
C GLY A 551 5.45 -8.18 -12.48
N GLY A 552 6.30 -7.67 -11.59
CA GLY A 552 6.16 -7.88 -10.15
C GLY A 552 7.32 -7.33 -9.33
N ALA A 553 7.19 -7.45 -8.00
CA ALA A 553 8.25 -7.19 -7.03
C ALA A 553 9.34 -8.29 -7.06
N ASN A 554 10.21 -8.25 -8.06
CA ASN A 554 11.07 -9.39 -8.40
C ASN A 554 12.49 -8.99 -8.86
N ILE A 555 13.29 -8.38 -7.96
CA ILE A 555 14.71 -8.11 -8.25
C ILE A 555 15.43 -9.42 -8.61
N ALA A 556 16.12 -9.40 -9.76
CA ALA A 556 16.65 -10.57 -10.44
C ALA A 556 17.53 -11.51 -9.61
N ILE A 557 18.41 -10.95 -8.77
CA ILE A 557 19.30 -11.76 -7.93
C ILE A 557 18.54 -12.52 -6.83
N GLY A 558 17.48 -11.94 -6.27
CA GLY A 558 16.67 -12.61 -5.26
C GLY A 558 15.92 -13.80 -5.85
N VAL A 559 15.35 -13.63 -7.05
CA VAL A 559 14.71 -14.73 -7.79
C VAL A 559 15.72 -15.83 -8.12
N ALA A 560 16.92 -15.47 -8.55
CA ALA A 560 17.98 -16.43 -8.86
C ALA A 560 18.47 -17.23 -7.65
N LYS A 561 18.37 -16.64 -6.44
CA LYS A 561 18.72 -17.27 -5.16
C LYS A 561 17.56 -18.03 -4.50
N ASP A 562 16.43 -18.14 -5.19
CA ASP A 562 15.19 -18.72 -4.65
C ASP A 562 14.67 -18.01 -3.39
N GLU A 563 14.94 -16.71 -3.25
CA GLU A 563 14.30 -15.87 -2.24
C GLU A 563 12.81 -15.69 -2.60
N PHE A 564 11.93 -15.77 -1.60
CA PHE A 564 10.49 -15.72 -1.82
C PHE A 564 10.06 -14.40 -2.45
N CYS A 565 9.31 -14.46 -3.55
CA CYS A 565 8.68 -13.30 -4.15
C CYS A 565 7.48 -13.68 -5.02
N GLU A 566 6.76 -12.67 -5.49
CA GLU A 566 5.58 -12.83 -6.32
C GLU A 566 5.72 -12.06 -7.63
N SER A 567 5.09 -12.56 -8.69
CA SER A 567 4.93 -11.83 -9.94
C SER A 567 3.50 -11.99 -10.46
N THR A 568 3.08 -11.00 -11.23
CA THR A 568 1.78 -10.98 -11.90
C THR A 568 2.01 -11.25 -13.38
N LEU A 569 1.28 -12.24 -13.91
CA LEU A 569 1.22 -12.59 -15.32
C LEU A 569 -0.05 -11.97 -15.91
N GLY A 570 0.11 -10.95 -16.74
CA GLY A 570 -0.97 -10.38 -17.53
C GLY A 570 -1.15 -11.18 -18.82
N VAL A 571 -2.34 -11.71 -19.06
CA VAL A 571 -2.72 -12.36 -20.31
C VAL A 571 -3.91 -11.65 -20.94
N LEU A 572 -4.04 -11.73 -22.27
CA LEU A 572 -5.23 -11.21 -22.95
C LEU A 572 -6.46 -12.02 -22.52
N PRO A 573 -7.68 -11.44 -22.53
CA PRO A 573 -8.90 -12.16 -22.16
C PRO A 573 -9.09 -13.49 -22.92
N GLU A 574 -8.77 -13.52 -24.21
CA GLU A 574 -8.78 -14.73 -25.04
C GLU A 574 -7.66 -15.72 -24.69
N GLY A 575 -6.60 -15.27 -24.03
CA GLY A 575 -5.52 -16.10 -23.51
C GLY A 575 -5.86 -16.81 -22.19
N MET A 576 -7.01 -16.50 -21.57
CA MET A 576 -7.49 -17.18 -20.35
C MET A 576 -8.11 -18.56 -20.60
N LYS A 577 -8.44 -18.87 -21.85
CA LYS A 577 -9.07 -20.14 -22.23
C LYS A 577 -8.23 -20.82 -23.31
N SER A 578 -8.35 -22.14 -23.39
CA SER A 578 -7.69 -22.94 -24.42
C SER A 578 -8.17 -22.58 -25.83
N HIS A 579 -7.24 -22.60 -26.79
CA HIS A 579 -7.52 -22.39 -28.22
C HIS A 579 -7.83 -23.72 -28.91
N GLY A 580 -8.90 -24.39 -28.46
CA GLY A 580 -9.29 -25.73 -28.92
C GLY A 580 -9.02 -26.83 -27.88
N GLU A 581 -9.43 -28.07 -28.18
CA GLU A 581 -9.31 -29.21 -27.25
C GLU A 581 -7.85 -29.63 -27.01
N ASP A 582 -6.96 -29.41 -27.99
CA ASP A 582 -5.56 -29.85 -27.99
C ASP A 582 -4.53 -28.72 -27.78
N SER A 583 -4.91 -27.63 -27.09
CA SER A 583 -3.99 -26.51 -26.80
C SER A 583 -4.13 -25.96 -25.39
N LEU A 584 -3.02 -25.64 -24.75
CA LEU A 584 -3.01 -24.91 -23.48
C LEU A 584 -3.45 -23.45 -23.70
N SER A 585 -4.20 -22.91 -22.75
CA SER A 585 -4.39 -21.47 -22.64
C SER A 585 -3.03 -20.78 -22.40
N ASP A 586 -2.93 -19.48 -22.72
CA ASP A 586 -1.71 -18.73 -22.43
C ASP A 586 -1.50 -18.61 -20.92
N ALA A 587 -2.59 -18.48 -20.16
CA ALA A 587 -2.57 -18.50 -18.71
C ALA A 587 -1.88 -19.77 -18.18
N ASP A 588 -2.33 -20.95 -18.63
CA ASP A 588 -1.78 -22.23 -18.16
C ASP A 588 -0.34 -22.46 -18.64
N LEU A 589 -0.05 -22.11 -19.90
CA LEU A 589 1.29 -22.21 -20.48
C LEU A 589 2.31 -21.44 -19.63
N TRP A 590 2.09 -20.14 -19.47
CA TRP A 590 3.03 -19.26 -18.79
C TRP A 590 3.04 -19.51 -17.28
N TYR A 591 1.90 -19.87 -16.68
CA TYR A 591 1.85 -20.25 -15.26
C TYR A 591 2.71 -21.49 -14.99
N LYS A 592 2.56 -22.56 -15.78
CA LYS A 592 3.41 -23.76 -15.65
C LYS A 592 4.88 -23.46 -15.89
N LEU A 593 5.19 -22.55 -16.81
CA LEU A 593 6.58 -22.19 -17.13
C LEU A 593 7.26 -21.37 -16.03
N PHE A 594 6.54 -20.52 -15.31
CA PHE A 594 7.13 -19.57 -14.35
C PHE A 594 6.87 -19.87 -12.87
N ASN A 595 5.74 -20.50 -12.52
CA ASN A 595 5.35 -20.64 -11.12
C ASN A 595 6.26 -21.61 -10.35
N ARG A 596 6.74 -21.17 -9.18
CA ARG A 596 7.56 -21.95 -8.23
C ARG A 596 7.11 -21.67 -6.79
N PRO A 597 7.47 -22.54 -5.82
CA PRO A 597 7.22 -22.26 -4.39
C PRO A 597 7.75 -20.91 -3.91
N THR A 598 8.91 -20.49 -4.42
CA THR A 598 9.63 -19.24 -4.09
C THR A 598 9.42 -18.12 -5.12
N PHE A 599 8.82 -18.40 -6.27
CA PHE A 599 8.45 -17.41 -7.30
C PHE A 599 7.00 -17.63 -7.70
N ARG A 600 6.07 -17.10 -6.90
CA ARG A 600 4.63 -17.36 -7.07
C ARG A 600 4.02 -16.45 -8.12
N ILE A 601 3.24 -17.03 -9.03
CA ILE A 601 2.60 -16.30 -10.12
C ILE A 601 1.10 -16.15 -9.83
N ARG A 602 0.58 -14.92 -9.96
CA ARG A 602 -0.86 -14.70 -10.13
C ARG A 602 -1.17 -14.28 -11.56
N VAL A 603 -2.20 -14.88 -12.14
CA VAL A 603 -2.61 -14.60 -13.52
C VAL A 603 -3.78 -13.64 -13.52
N VAL A 604 -3.70 -12.58 -14.32
CA VAL A 604 -4.75 -11.56 -14.47
C VAL A 604 -5.07 -11.29 -15.94
N PRO A 605 -6.34 -11.02 -16.29
CA PRO A 605 -6.74 -10.71 -17.68
C PRO A 605 -6.53 -9.22 -17.97
N ASP A 606 -5.30 -8.73 -17.75
CA ASP A 606 -4.94 -7.31 -17.89
C ASP A 606 -3.46 -7.16 -18.29
N VAL A 607 -3.18 -7.29 -19.58
CA VAL A 607 -1.81 -7.16 -20.12
C VAL A 607 -1.28 -5.74 -19.96
N ASP A 608 -2.07 -4.74 -20.32
CA ASP A 608 -1.61 -3.36 -20.31
C ASP A 608 -1.46 -2.83 -18.89
N GLY A 609 -2.37 -3.17 -17.96
CA GLY A 609 -2.25 -2.79 -16.56
C GLY A 609 -0.96 -3.31 -15.93
N VAL A 610 -0.63 -4.59 -16.14
CA VAL A 610 0.62 -5.18 -15.63
C VAL A 610 1.86 -4.51 -16.24
N ALA A 611 1.84 -4.21 -17.54
CA ALA A 611 2.95 -3.54 -18.21
C ALA A 611 3.13 -2.08 -17.75
N LEU A 612 2.02 -1.34 -17.60
CA LEU A 612 2.01 0.06 -17.16
C LEU A 612 2.48 0.19 -15.71
N CYS A 613 2.07 -0.71 -14.81
CA CYS A 613 2.57 -0.71 -13.43
C CYS A 613 4.11 -0.74 -13.38
N GLY A 614 4.71 -1.70 -14.10
CA GLY A 614 6.17 -1.84 -14.16
C GLY A 614 6.87 -0.69 -14.88
N GLY A 615 6.19 -0.06 -15.84
CA GLY A 615 6.72 1.05 -16.63
C GLY A 615 6.72 2.40 -15.91
N LEU A 616 5.69 2.67 -15.10
CA LEU A 616 5.47 3.99 -14.51
C LEU A 616 5.99 4.12 -13.06
N LYS A 617 6.17 3.01 -12.34
CA LYS A 617 6.60 2.98 -10.92
C LYS A 617 7.87 3.78 -10.60
N ASN A 618 8.77 3.94 -11.58
CA ASN A 618 10.06 4.57 -11.36
C ASN A 618 9.93 6.07 -11.06
N VAL A 619 8.83 6.71 -11.48
CA VAL A 619 8.51 8.10 -11.15
C VAL A 619 8.21 8.25 -9.66
N ILE A 620 7.43 7.32 -9.09
CA ILE A 620 7.18 7.27 -7.64
C ILE A 620 8.47 6.96 -6.88
N ALA A 621 9.32 6.07 -7.41
CA ALA A 621 10.59 5.77 -6.79
C ALA A 621 11.52 7.00 -6.70
N LEU A 622 11.49 7.90 -7.69
CA LEU A 622 12.19 9.20 -7.58
C LEU A 622 11.61 10.06 -6.47
N ALA A 623 10.28 10.20 -6.40
CA ALA A 623 9.61 10.97 -5.33
C ALA A 623 9.97 10.44 -3.93
N ALA A 624 9.99 9.11 -3.76
CA ALA A 624 10.43 8.46 -2.54
C ALA A 624 11.91 8.75 -2.22
N GLY A 625 12.77 8.79 -3.24
CA GLY A 625 14.18 9.15 -3.07
C GLY A 625 14.40 10.62 -2.70
N PHE A 626 13.63 11.54 -3.29
CA PHE A 626 13.67 12.95 -2.87
C PHE A 626 13.26 13.09 -1.40
N SER A 627 12.22 12.38 -0.97
CA SER A 627 11.81 12.31 0.44
C SER A 627 12.93 11.80 1.34
N ASP A 628 13.62 10.72 0.95
CA ASP A 628 14.75 10.17 1.72
C ASP A 628 15.93 11.16 1.79
N GLY A 629 16.21 11.86 0.68
CA GLY A 629 17.27 12.83 0.56
C GLY A 629 17.05 14.08 1.42
N LEU A 630 15.79 14.51 1.56
CA LEU A 630 15.36 15.61 2.44
C LEU A 630 15.31 15.22 3.92
N GLY A 631 15.51 13.94 4.25
CA GLY A 631 15.35 13.43 5.62
C GLY A 631 13.90 13.50 6.11
N TRP A 632 12.94 13.49 5.19
CA TRP A 632 11.53 13.40 5.54
C TRP A 632 11.25 12.01 6.12
N GLY A 633 10.39 11.99 7.15
CA GLY A 633 10.10 10.79 7.91
C GLY A 633 9.29 9.76 7.14
N SER A 634 9.04 8.61 7.77
CA SER A 634 8.37 7.50 7.08
C SER A 634 6.90 7.78 6.82
N ASN A 635 6.24 8.64 7.61
CA ASN A 635 4.88 9.07 7.33
C ASN A 635 4.79 9.79 5.97
N THR A 636 5.68 10.77 5.76
CA THR A 636 5.75 11.56 4.52
C THR A 636 6.04 10.66 3.33
N LYS A 637 7.03 9.78 3.46
CA LYS A 637 7.39 8.82 2.41
C LYS A 637 6.22 7.90 2.06
N SER A 638 5.52 7.36 3.06
CA SER A 638 4.36 6.50 2.82
C SER A 638 3.18 7.23 2.19
N ALA A 639 2.93 8.50 2.57
CA ALA A 639 1.95 9.34 1.90
C ALA A 639 2.31 9.57 0.42
N ILE A 640 3.56 9.92 0.12
CA ILE A 640 4.04 10.09 -1.27
C ILE A 640 3.86 8.81 -2.09
N ILE A 641 4.21 7.65 -1.52
CA ILE A 641 4.03 6.36 -2.22
C ILE A 641 2.55 6.09 -2.49
N ARG A 642 1.68 6.30 -1.50
CA ARG A 642 0.22 6.11 -1.63
C ARG A 642 -0.39 7.05 -2.67
N ILE A 643 -0.02 8.33 -2.65
CA ILE A 643 -0.41 9.33 -3.66
C ILE A 643 0.05 8.89 -5.04
N GLY A 644 1.31 8.45 -5.18
CA GLY A 644 1.84 7.96 -6.43
C GLY A 644 1.10 6.74 -6.98
N ILE A 645 0.76 5.77 -6.12
CA ILE A 645 -0.05 4.61 -6.54
C ILE A 645 -1.40 5.09 -7.09
N MET A 646 -2.03 6.07 -6.44
CA MET A 646 -3.31 6.61 -6.90
C MET A 646 -3.18 7.36 -8.21
N GLU A 647 -2.18 8.23 -8.36
CA GLU A 647 -1.98 8.94 -9.62
C GLU A 647 -1.68 7.99 -10.78
N ILE A 648 -0.86 6.95 -10.59
CA ILE A 648 -0.62 5.96 -11.64
C ILE A 648 -1.90 5.17 -11.96
N LYS A 649 -2.66 4.73 -10.94
CA LYS A 649 -3.92 4.02 -11.13
C LYS A 649 -4.93 4.89 -11.89
N ASP A 650 -5.17 6.11 -11.42
CA ASP A 650 -6.11 7.06 -12.03
C ASP A 650 -5.67 7.45 -13.45
N PHE A 651 -4.37 7.66 -13.67
CA PHE A 651 -3.81 7.88 -15.00
C PHE A 651 -4.12 6.70 -15.93
N CYS A 652 -3.80 5.48 -15.50
CA CYS A 652 -3.96 4.30 -16.36
C CYS A 652 -5.44 4.00 -16.63
N VAL A 653 -6.30 4.03 -15.62
CA VAL A 653 -7.74 3.77 -15.78
C VAL A 653 -8.39 4.85 -16.66
N HIS A 654 -7.96 6.11 -16.55
CA HIS A 654 -8.50 7.19 -17.36
C HIS A 654 -8.08 7.09 -18.83
N PHE A 655 -6.79 6.86 -19.11
CA PHE A 655 -6.26 6.89 -20.48
C PHE A 655 -6.23 5.52 -21.19
N PHE A 656 -6.43 4.42 -20.46
CA PHE A 656 -6.45 3.05 -20.97
C PHE A 656 -7.69 2.30 -20.48
N PRO A 657 -8.82 2.38 -21.21
CA PRO A 657 -10.11 1.86 -20.72
C PRO A 657 -10.17 0.36 -20.43
N GLU A 658 -9.24 -0.44 -20.98
CA GLU A 658 -9.16 -1.89 -20.72
C GLU A 658 -8.46 -2.23 -19.39
N VAL A 659 -7.78 -1.25 -18.79
CA VAL A 659 -6.96 -1.42 -17.60
C VAL A 659 -7.81 -1.39 -16.34
N LYS A 660 -7.48 -2.26 -15.39
CA LYS A 660 -8.26 -2.46 -14.16
C LYS A 660 -7.57 -1.85 -12.95
N ALA A 661 -8.34 -1.16 -12.10
CA ALA A 661 -7.83 -0.53 -10.89
C ALA A 661 -7.22 -1.57 -9.93
N GLU A 662 -7.80 -2.77 -9.86
CA GLU A 662 -7.36 -3.88 -9.01
C GLU A 662 -5.94 -4.35 -9.36
N THR A 663 -5.52 -4.22 -10.63
CA THR A 663 -4.15 -4.54 -11.07
C THR A 663 -3.10 -3.66 -10.37
N PHE A 664 -3.43 -2.41 -10.03
CA PHE A 664 -2.51 -1.52 -9.32
C PHE A 664 -2.54 -1.74 -7.81
N LEU A 665 -3.73 -2.05 -7.29
CA LEU A 665 -4.01 -2.05 -5.86
C LEU A 665 -3.77 -3.41 -5.19
N GLU A 666 -3.98 -4.51 -5.90
CA GLU A 666 -3.98 -5.85 -5.31
C GLU A 666 -2.80 -6.71 -5.79
N GLU A 667 -2.29 -6.42 -6.98
CA GLU A 667 -1.32 -7.28 -7.66
C GLU A 667 0.14 -6.94 -7.39
N SER A 668 1.02 -7.94 -7.57
CA SER A 668 2.46 -7.76 -7.34
C SER A 668 3.07 -6.72 -8.28
N CYS A 669 2.61 -6.67 -9.53
CA CYS A 669 3.08 -5.69 -10.51
C CYS A 669 2.81 -4.23 -10.10
N GLY A 670 1.71 -3.96 -9.38
CA GLY A 670 1.33 -2.65 -8.89
C GLY A 670 1.98 -2.32 -7.55
N VAL A 671 1.19 -2.36 -6.48
CA VAL A 671 1.59 -1.92 -5.13
C VAL A 671 2.92 -2.54 -4.67
N ALA A 672 3.16 -3.84 -4.86
CA ALA A 672 4.39 -4.47 -4.36
C ALA A 672 5.65 -4.05 -5.14
N ASP A 673 5.59 -3.92 -6.47
CA ASP A 673 6.74 -3.51 -7.28
C ASP A 673 7.07 -2.03 -7.04
N ILE A 674 6.04 -1.18 -6.89
CA ILE A 674 6.20 0.23 -6.46
C ILE A 674 6.90 0.28 -5.11
N LEU A 675 6.43 -0.49 -4.12
CA LEU A 675 7.04 -0.56 -2.79
C LEU A 675 8.51 -0.96 -2.84
N THR A 676 8.81 -2.07 -3.52
CA THR A 676 10.19 -2.60 -3.63
C THR A 676 11.12 -1.56 -4.24
N SER A 677 10.63 -0.84 -5.25
CA SER A 677 11.36 0.22 -5.95
C SER A 677 11.59 1.46 -5.08
N CYS A 678 10.62 1.84 -4.25
CA CYS A 678 10.71 2.95 -3.30
C CYS A 678 11.50 2.62 -2.02
N ILE A 679 11.74 1.34 -1.73
CA ILE A 679 12.56 0.91 -0.58
C ILE A 679 14.02 0.72 -1.01
N SER A 680 14.25 0.02 -2.12
CA SER A 680 15.60 -0.48 -2.47
C SER A 680 15.99 -0.24 -3.93
N GLY A 681 15.14 0.42 -4.73
CA GLY A 681 15.39 0.64 -6.15
C GLY A 681 16.49 1.65 -6.45
N ARG A 682 17.07 1.55 -7.65
CA ARG A 682 18.11 2.45 -8.18
C ARG A 682 17.58 3.89 -8.36
N ASN A 683 16.35 4.05 -8.84
CA ASN A 683 15.72 5.37 -8.98
C ASN A 683 15.62 6.11 -7.65
N ARG A 684 15.17 5.41 -6.60
CA ARG A 684 15.14 5.96 -5.24
C ARG A 684 16.52 6.33 -4.74
N LYS A 685 17.51 5.44 -4.90
CA LYS A 685 18.90 5.70 -4.45
C LYS A 685 19.49 6.95 -5.10
N VAL A 686 19.44 7.03 -6.42
CA VAL A 686 20.04 8.15 -7.14
C VAL A 686 19.30 9.46 -6.87
N ALA A 687 17.97 9.42 -6.71
CA ALA A 687 17.20 10.59 -6.29
C ALA A 687 17.56 11.07 -4.87
N GLU A 688 17.76 10.14 -3.94
CA GLU A 688 18.23 10.44 -2.58
C GLU A 688 19.63 11.09 -2.61
N ASP A 689 20.56 10.50 -3.36
CA ASP A 689 21.93 11.00 -3.49
C ASP A 689 21.99 12.34 -4.24
N MET A 690 21.07 12.60 -5.18
CA MET A 690 20.90 13.90 -5.85
C MET A 690 20.61 15.00 -4.84
N VAL A 691 19.63 14.79 -3.95
CA VAL A 691 19.28 15.80 -2.93
C VAL A 691 20.40 15.98 -1.93
N LYS A 692 21.05 14.90 -1.48
CA LYS A 692 22.12 14.95 -0.48
C LYS A 692 23.41 15.61 -0.99
N THR A 693 23.70 15.46 -2.28
CA THR A 693 24.99 15.90 -2.86
C THR A 693 24.87 17.13 -3.77
N GLY A 694 23.67 17.45 -4.26
CA GLY A 694 23.43 18.48 -5.27
C GLY A 694 23.94 18.14 -6.67
N LYS A 695 24.44 16.90 -6.91
CA LYS A 695 24.92 16.46 -8.22
C LYS A 695 23.76 16.13 -9.16
N GLY A 696 23.93 16.38 -10.46
CA GLY A 696 22.92 16.04 -11.47
C GLY A 696 22.80 14.53 -11.75
N PHE A 697 21.63 14.10 -12.23
CA PHE A 697 21.34 12.69 -12.53
C PHE A 697 22.36 12.01 -13.45
N GLN A 698 22.82 12.69 -14.51
CA GLN A 698 23.79 12.13 -15.45
C GLN A 698 25.14 11.80 -14.77
N GLN A 699 25.56 12.64 -13.83
CA GLN A 699 26.78 12.41 -13.07
C GLN A 699 26.63 11.21 -12.14
N LEU A 700 25.54 11.16 -11.37
CA LEU A 700 25.28 10.08 -10.42
C LEU A 700 25.05 8.73 -11.12
N GLU A 701 24.37 8.72 -12.27
CA GLU A 701 24.21 7.51 -13.10
C GLU A 701 25.57 6.91 -13.47
N LYS A 702 26.52 7.74 -13.91
CA LYS A 702 27.88 7.30 -14.25
C LYS A 702 28.68 6.83 -13.03
N GLU A 703 28.53 7.51 -11.90
CA GLU A 703 29.27 7.21 -10.67
C GLU A 703 28.75 5.95 -9.97
N GLU A 704 27.45 5.67 -10.02
CA GLU A 704 26.82 4.69 -9.14
C GLU A 704 26.24 3.46 -9.83
N LEU A 705 25.85 3.57 -11.11
CA LEU A 705 25.06 2.52 -11.77
C LEU A 705 25.90 1.56 -12.63
N GLY A 706 27.22 1.76 -12.70
CA GLY A 706 28.14 0.81 -13.35
C GLY A 706 27.78 0.51 -14.80
N GLY A 707 27.30 1.50 -15.54
CA GLY A 707 26.86 1.36 -16.94
C GLY A 707 25.38 0.98 -17.13
N GLN A 708 24.62 0.80 -16.05
CA GLN A 708 23.15 0.70 -16.13
C GLN A 708 22.52 2.09 -16.20
N SER A 709 21.37 2.22 -16.87
CA SER A 709 20.71 3.52 -17.03
C SER A 709 19.57 3.77 -16.03
N LEU A 710 19.37 5.03 -15.64
CA LEU A 710 18.33 5.51 -14.75
C LEU A 710 17.06 5.87 -15.53
N GLN A 711 16.05 5.00 -15.47
CA GLN A 711 14.84 5.16 -16.30
C GLN A 711 13.85 6.20 -15.77
N GLY A 712 13.84 6.49 -14.46
CA GLY A 712 12.84 7.34 -13.81
C GLY A 712 12.68 8.73 -14.44
N PRO A 713 13.76 9.51 -14.63
CA PRO A 713 13.66 10.84 -15.22
C PRO A 713 13.12 10.80 -16.65
N GLN A 714 13.54 9.84 -17.46
CA GLN A 714 13.03 9.67 -18.83
C GLN A 714 11.53 9.34 -18.83
N THR A 715 11.07 8.47 -17.93
CA THR A 715 9.64 8.16 -17.77
C THR A 715 8.85 9.38 -17.32
N ALA A 716 9.39 10.20 -16.41
CA ALA A 716 8.73 11.43 -15.96
C ALA A 716 8.56 12.44 -17.12
N GLU A 717 9.58 12.59 -17.98
CA GLU A 717 9.49 13.42 -19.19
C GLU A 717 8.46 12.89 -20.19
N GLN A 718 8.44 11.57 -20.42
CA GLN A 718 7.44 10.94 -21.29
C GLN A 718 6.01 11.16 -20.79
N LEU A 719 5.78 11.06 -19.48
CA LEU A 719 4.49 11.33 -18.86
C LEU A 719 4.12 12.82 -18.98
N HIS A 720 5.04 13.72 -18.67
CA HIS A 720 4.79 15.16 -18.80
C HIS A 720 4.39 15.53 -20.24
N ASN A 721 5.16 15.09 -21.24
CA ASN A 721 4.84 15.36 -22.65
C ASN A 721 3.47 14.78 -23.05
N PHE A 722 3.09 13.62 -22.51
CA PHE A 722 1.77 13.03 -22.72
C PHE A 722 0.65 13.87 -22.09
N LEU A 723 0.85 14.33 -20.86
CA LEU A 723 -0.12 15.14 -20.11
C LEU A 723 -0.26 16.54 -20.73
N GLU A 724 0.84 17.16 -21.15
CA GLU A 724 0.86 18.46 -21.84
C GLU A 724 0.09 18.40 -23.15
N ALA A 725 0.33 17.37 -23.96
CA ALA A 725 -0.41 17.14 -25.21
C ALA A 725 -1.93 16.94 -25.00
N ARG A 726 -2.36 16.71 -23.75
CA ARG A 726 -3.76 16.45 -23.34
C ARG A 726 -4.23 17.39 -22.22
N SER A 727 -3.67 18.59 -22.13
CA SER A 727 -3.89 19.52 -21.01
C SER A 727 -5.36 19.78 -20.67
N ASP A 728 -6.25 19.84 -21.68
CA ASP A 728 -7.68 20.08 -21.50
C ASP A 728 -8.43 18.87 -20.91
N GLU A 729 -7.95 17.65 -21.20
CA GLU A 729 -8.45 16.40 -20.60
C GLU A 729 -7.95 16.28 -19.14
N VAL A 730 -6.66 16.55 -18.92
CA VAL A 730 -6.02 16.51 -17.59
C VAL A 730 -6.65 17.52 -16.61
N ARG A 731 -6.97 18.75 -17.07
CA ARG A 731 -7.63 19.75 -16.22
C ARG A 731 -9.01 19.29 -15.73
N ARG A 732 -9.70 18.45 -16.50
CA ARG A 732 -11.02 17.91 -16.14
C ARG A 732 -10.93 16.68 -15.22
N SER A 733 -9.78 15.99 -15.18
CA SER A 733 -9.58 14.78 -14.37
C SER A 733 -9.03 15.04 -12.96
N GLY A 734 -8.78 16.30 -12.58
CA GLY A 734 -8.19 16.66 -11.28
C GLY A 734 -6.66 16.74 -11.28
N GLY A 735 -6.00 16.43 -12.39
CA GLY A 735 -4.55 16.53 -12.56
C GLY A 735 -3.74 15.39 -11.92
N PHE A 736 -2.41 15.45 -12.11
CA PHE A 736 -1.44 14.49 -11.59
C PHE A 736 -0.27 15.23 -10.94
N PRO A 737 -0.50 15.90 -9.79
CA PRO A 737 0.45 16.84 -9.21
C PRO A 737 1.78 16.20 -8.80
N LEU A 738 1.79 14.97 -8.26
CA LEU A 738 3.03 14.29 -7.90
C LEU A 738 3.87 13.95 -9.13
N ILE A 739 3.25 13.38 -10.18
CA ILE A 739 3.94 13.08 -11.45
C ILE A 739 4.56 14.35 -12.04
N GLU A 740 3.80 15.45 -12.07
CA GLU A 740 4.27 16.75 -12.56
C GLU A 740 5.38 17.34 -11.68
N ASN A 741 5.26 17.27 -10.35
CA ASN A 741 6.27 17.78 -9.43
C ASN A 741 7.60 17.01 -9.57
N VAL A 742 7.55 15.68 -9.76
CA VAL A 742 8.75 14.88 -10.03
C VAL A 742 9.43 15.35 -11.32
N TRP A 743 8.66 15.55 -12.40
CA TRP A 743 9.23 16.06 -13.65
C TRP A 743 9.86 17.45 -13.49
N LYS A 744 9.18 18.38 -12.81
CA LYS A 744 9.70 19.73 -12.56
C LYS A 744 11.00 19.73 -11.74
N ILE A 745 11.14 18.83 -10.77
CA ILE A 745 12.39 18.64 -10.02
C ILE A 745 13.49 18.10 -10.94
N CYS A 746 13.16 17.13 -11.80
CA CYS A 746 14.13 16.53 -12.73
C CYS A 746 14.61 17.47 -13.84
N TYR A 747 13.74 18.32 -14.40
CA TYR A 747 14.03 19.07 -15.63
C TYR A 747 13.90 20.60 -15.53
N GLN A 748 13.13 21.13 -14.57
CA GLN A 748 12.94 22.58 -14.40
C GLN A 748 13.72 23.19 -13.23
N GLY A 749 14.49 22.38 -12.49
CA GLY A 749 15.25 22.86 -11.33
C GLY A 749 14.36 23.30 -10.15
N THR A 750 13.14 22.77 -10.06
CA THR A 750 12.28 22.99 -8.90
C THR A 750 12.94 22.37 -7.66
N PRO A 751 13.03 23.10 -6.52
CA PRO A 751 13.60 22.55 -5.30
C PRO A 751 12.82 21.31 -4.82
N PRO A 752 13.51 20.22 -4.38
CA PRO A 752 12.86 19.00 -3.90
C PRO A 752 11.84 19.21 -2.77
N GLU A 753 12.00 20.24 -1.94
CA GLU A 753 11.09 20.58 -0.84
C GLU A 753 9.67 20.89 -1.32
N LYS A 754 9.52 21.28 -2.59
CA LYS A 754 8.22 21.57 -3.22
C LYS A 754 7.47 20.34 -3.68
N LEU A 755 8.03 19.13 -3.50
CA LEU A 755 7.41 17.88 -3.96
C LEU A 755 5.96 17.72 -3.47
N ILE A 756 5.67 18.16 -2.24
CA ILE A 756 4.35 18.05 -1.60
C ILE A 756 3.41 19.24 -1.85
N GLU A 757 3.84 20.26 -2.60
CA GLU A 757 2.98 21.40 -2.92
C GLU A 757 1.85 20.97 -3.85
N GLY A 758 0.60 21.15 -3.40
CA GLY A 758 -0.61 20.87 -4.18
C GLY A 758 -1.09 19.41 -4.15
N LEU A 759 -0.47 18.54 -3.34
CA LEU A 759 -0.90 17.16 -3.10
C LEU A 759 -2.16 17.05 -2.23
#